data_AF-A0A015NH58-F1
#
_entry.id   AF-A0A015NH58-F1
#
_cell.length_a   1.000
_cell.length_b   1.000
_cell.length_c   1.000
_cell.angle_alpha   90.00
_cell.angle_beta   90.00
_cell.angle_gamma   90.00
#
_symmetry.space_group_name_H-M   'P 1'
#
loop_
_entity.id
_entity.type
_entity.pdbx_description
1 polymer ?
#
loop_
_entity_poly.entity_id
_entity_poly.type
_entity_poly.pdbx_seq_one_letter_code
_entity_poly.pdbx_strand_id
1 'polypeptide(L)'
;MHGNNSKKDVTEITNNRYIYNVDTIYETVSKFLASYISELILESNQKGRNIPNISSQICYNFVSYQSCLKQNCQNHHVITTPTILHKRLELAFLQYTVIIKLDVLYRHRLLKEQSIEVRGLQRWWAESLVKFHIRYQSPQISCPEVTCMVLANLSDCTRKEFIEIARKRWLYELNNNVSNFEIMLKCMFIFQQLKDKWGINTFDWEMSKTTKLLNPNNLPIGFEYRDVHNGYHRAIPVGKRLSLFFHHLKFNHVIEAILNIKVFIQYAISKNQKVNLVTSDAFGDLVSLMEFATSLIFAVSPRCCDFFLPRSYLFNYFDTYSAMPLFPEYNRKDYLTAVKNSFDQVQQLLELLICKEQLYLLVILRLIRLLILIGLNESTFITRIFSLFKYLNNKVSSAKIKKYLKQKSKESVINVLYNDLKETGCDSLIIVYYQLEDIPSKISKWEKYEKYGIIKLTYNSAKDFRSALQQIKSSVVAGGNVISKNQSQSQSNESSDKNTDLTDTFEQLAFSEEVQVWLSQMHNCPKTQEAARKIQVWFRRVYKRVKFRSDYDTILNEIYNDMTIFCHALMEEKGKKAVSKYNILLKGQTVDIIAELIMLQSKMEVIENRLKKTITDHPSDTDEIDSCLELEDELRYNQYEKVELALKSLSITENSSKYKEANIEWLENELHQAEDSIDRVWECIDECKAEISLFYFTEDFVSKKISKSQNSTSYGDCDDWQ
;
A
#
# COMPACT_ATOMS: atom_id res chain seq x y z
N MET A 1 -45.41 56.76 3.20
CA MET A 1 -46.61 56.22 3.88
C MET A 1 -46.38 54.76 4.22
N HIS A 2 -47.09 54.20 5.20
CA HIS A 2 -46.89 52.82 5.68
C HIS A 2 -47.53 51.77 4.75
N GLY A 3 -47.08 50.51 4.88
CA GLY A 3 -47.52 49.37 4.07
C GLY A 3 -47.12 48.00 4.63
N ASN A 4 -47.40 47.78 5.92
CA ASN A 4 -47.40 46.49 6.66
C ASN A 4 -46.58 45.31 6.10
N ASN A 5 -45.32 45.17 6.55
CA ASN A 5 -44.65 43.87 6.58
C ASN A 5 -45.21 43.01 7.73
N SER A 6 -46.29 42.27 7.48
CA SER A 6 -46.76 41.25 8.41
C SER A 6 -45.80 40.04 8.36
N LYS A 7 -44.81 40.02 9.27
CA LYS A 7 -44.07 38.79 9.58
C LYS A 7 -45.09 37.74 10.02
N LYS A 8 -45.25 36.67 9.24
CA LYS A 8 -45.75 35.41 9.76
C LYS A 8 -44.63 34.83 10.62
N ASP A 9 -44.74 35.02 11.94
CA ASP A 9 -43.99 34.18 12.88
C ASP A 9 -44.51 32.75 12.74
N VAL A 10 -43.85 31.98 11.88
CA VAL A 10 -44.03 30.53 11.83
C VAL A 10 -43.39 29.99 13.10
N THR A 11 -44.22 29.70 14.09
CA THR A 11 -43.81 29.08 15.34
C THR A 11 -43.40 27.63 15.07
N GLU A 12 -42.14 27.40 14.69
CA GLU A 12 -41.53 26.07 14.76
C GLU A 12 -41.46 25.64 16.22
N ILE A 13 -42.43 24.84 16.63
CA ILE A 13 -42.46 24.17 17.93
C ILE A 13 -41.41 23.05 17.86
N THR A 14 -40.16 23.38 18.19
CA THR A 14 -39.05 22.43 18.31
C THR A 14 -39.23 21.52 19.53
N ASN A 15 -40.17 20.58 19.40
CA ASN A 15 -40.30 19.44 20.29
C ASN A 15 -39.02 18.59 20.21
N ASN A 16 -38.16 18.69 21.22
CA ASN A 16 -37.05 17.76 21.43
C ASN A 16 -37.56 16.39 21.94
N ARG A 17 -38.49 15.77 21.17
CA ARG A 17 -39.02 14.42 21.37
C ARG A 17 -38.31 13.37 20.49
N TYR A 18 -37.33 13.78 19.69
CA TYR A 18 -36.71 12.91 18.70
C TYR A 18 -35.76 11.90 19.34
N ILE A 19 -36.27 10.69 19.52
CA ILE A 19 -35.46 9.48 19.66
C ILE A 19 -34.69 9.31 18.35
N TYR A 20 -33.43 9.70 18.34
CA TYR A 20 -32.54 9.47 17.20
C TYR A 20 -32.14 7.99 17.16
N ASN A 21 -32.37 7.32 16.02
CA ASN A 21 -31.82 5.99 15.79
C ASN A 21 -30.27 6.09 15.85
N VAL A 22 -29.63 5.14 16.55
CA VAL A 22 -28.17 5.08 16.64
C VAL A 22 -27.51 4.80 15.30
N ASP A 23 -28.17 4.13 14.35
CA ASP A 23 -27.69 4.07 12.96
C ASP A 23 -27.58 5.47 12.35
N THR A 24 -28.58 6.34 12.60
CA THR A 24 -28.59 7.72 12.12
C THR A 24 -27.55 8.58 12.83
N ILE A 25 -27.31 8.37 14.13
CA ILE A 25 -26.22 9.03 14.88
C ILE A 25 -24.86 8.60 14.32
N TYR A 26 -24.65 7.29 14.16
CA TYR A 26 -23.44 6.69 13.62
C TYR A 26 -23.15 7.18 12.20
N GLU A 27 -24.16 7.17 11.33
CA GLU A 27 -24.05 7.64 9.95
C GLU A 27 -23.76 9.15 9.90
N THR A 28 -24.38 9.94 10.78
CA THR A 28 -24.16 11.40 10.85
C THR A 28 -22.74 11.74 11.31
N VAL A 29 -22.24 11.11 12.38
CA VAL A 29 -20.86 11.34 12.84
C VAL A 29 -19.83 10.75 11.88
N SER A 30 -20.10 9.60 11.26
CA SER A 30 -19.25 9.04 10.20
C SER A 30 -19.17 9.96 8.98
N LYS A 31 -20.27 10.58 8.55
CA LYS A 31 -20.29 11.61 7.49
C LYS A 31 -19.51 12.86 7.89
N PHE A 32 -19.68 13.35 9.12
CA PHE A 32 -18.96 14.52 9.64
C PHE A 32 -17.44 14.29 9.67
N LEU A 33 -16.99 13.18 10.29
CA LEU A 33 -15.58 12.81 10.34
C LEU A 33 -15.01 12.53 8.94
N ALA A 34 -15.77 11.89 8.04
CA ALA A 34 -15.34 11.67 6.66
C ALA A 34 -15.11 12.98 5.91
N SER A 35 -15.93 14.02 6.09
CA SER A 35 -15.70 15.33 5.46
C SER A 35 -14.35 15.91 5.89
N TYR A 36 -14.10 15.97 7.21
CA TYR A 36 -12.86 16.50 7.76
C TYR A 36 -11.62 15.68 7.35
N ILE A 37 -11.71 14.35 7.36
CA ILE A 37 -10.62 13.48 6.89
C ILE A 37 -10.37 13.67 5.38
N SER A 38 -11.44 13.85 4.58
CA SER A 38 -11.31 14.15 3.14
C SER A 38 -10.58 15.46 2.90
N GLU A 39 -10.94 16.53 3.63
CA GLU A 39 -10.29 17.83 3.56
C GLU A 39 -8.78 17.73 3.90
N LEU A 40 -8.42 17.02 4.97
CA LEU A 40 -7.01 16.78 5.34
C LEU A 40 -6.23 16.00 4.27
N ILE A 41 -6.84 15.01 3.61
CA ILE A 41 -6.20 14.27 2.51
C ILE A 41 -6.10 15.15 1.25
N LEU A 42 -7.07 16.01 0.96
CA LEU A 42 -7.04 16.94 -0.17
C LEU A 42 -6.00 18.05 0.03
N GLU A 43 -5.83 18.57 1.26
CA GLU A 43 -4.75 19.48 1.60
C GLU A 43 -3.38 18.79 1.48
N SER A 44 -3.27 17.54 1.98
CA SER A 44 -2.08 16.71 1.84
C SER A 44 -1.73 16.45 0.37
N ASN A 45 -2.73 16.20 -0.49
CA ASN A 45 -2.55 16.09 -1.95
C ASN A 45 -1.95 17.38 -2.56
N GLN A 46 -2.42 18.56 -2.15
CA GLN A 46 -1.89 19.84 -2.64
C GLN A 46 -0.44 20.05 -2.18
N LYS A 47 -0.17 19.85 -0.88
CA LYS A 47 1.18 19.92 -0.31
C LYS A 47 2.13 18.93 -1.01
N GLY A 48 1.74 17.67 -1.14
CA GLY A 48 2.52 16.61 -1.79
C GLY A 48 2.85 16.89 -3.26
N ARG A 49 1.91 17.48 -4.02
CA ARG A 49 2.17 17.90 -5.42
C ARG A 49 3.23 18.98 -5.52
N ASN A 50 3.37 19.82 -4.49
CA ASN A 50 4.37 20.89 -4.44
C ASN A 50 5.75 20.41 -3.95
N ILE A 51 5.91 19.15 -3.50
CA ILE A 51 7.17 18.58 -3.03
C ILE A 51 7.96 17.97 -4.22
N PRO A 52 9.06 18.59 -4.68
CA PRO A 52 9.81 18.11 -5.86
C PRO A 52 10.46 16.74 -5.64
N ASN A 53 10.61 16.31 -4.38
CA ASN A 53 11.07 14.98 -4.02
C ASN A 53 10.15 13.86 -4.52
N ILE A 54 8.85 14.12 -4.71
CA ILE A 54 7.87 13.09 -5.09
C ILE A 54 7.10 13.42 -6.37
N SER A 55 6.89 14.70 -6.70
CA SER A 55 6.03 15.14 -7.80
C SER A 55 6.74 15.48 -9.12
N SER A 56 8.08 15.37 -9.18
CA SER A 56 8.85 15.75 -10.37
C SER A 56 9.94 14.74 -10.75
N GLN A 57 10.25 14.66 -12.05
CA GLN A 57 11.38 13.87 -12.56
C GLN A 57 12.71 14.47 -12.09
N ILE A 58 13.71 13.62 -11.91
CA ILE A 58 15.08 14.05 -11.61
C ILE A 58 15.70 14.65 -12.87
N CYS A 59 16.32 15.83 -12.75
CA CYS A 59 16.91 16.52 -13.88
C CYS A 59 18.22 15.83 -14.31
N TYR A 60 18.15 15.06 -15.40
CA TYR A 60 19.34 14.38 -15.95
C TYR A 60 20.50 15.35 -16.23
N ASN A 61 20.22 16.56 -16.72
CA ASN A 61 21.25 17.56 -17.00
C ASN A 61 21.91 18.09 -15.71
N PHE A 62 21.20 18.10 -14.59
CA PHE A 62 21.80 18.39 -13.29
C PHE A 62 22.65 17.21 -12.81
N VAL A 63 22.13 15.98 -12.84
CA VAL A 63 22.88 14.79 -12.39
C VAL A 63 24.15 14.56 -13.22
N SER A 64 24.10 14.77 -14.54
CA SER A 64 25.21 14.42 -15.45
C SER A 64 26.24 15.52 -15.70
N TYR A 65 25.99 16.77 -15.26
CA TYR A 65 26.92 17.89 -15.43
C TYR A 65 27.01 18.85 -14.21
N GLN A 66 26.14 18.70 -13.21
CA GLN A 66 25.91 19.65 -12.09
C GLN A 66 25.57 21.09 -12.52
N SER A 67 25.37 21.33 -13.82
CA SER A 67 25.25 22.64 -14.46
C SER A 67 23.97 22.76 -15.30
N CYS A 68 22.81 22.54 -14.69
CA CYS A 68 21.54 22.79 -15.38
C CYS A 68 21.29 24.30 -15.50
N LEU A 69 21.82 24.92 -16.56
CA LEU A 69 21.76 26.37 -16.82
C LEU A 69 20.34 26.92 -17.12
N LYS A 70 19.30 26.07 -17.14
CA LYS A 70 17.92 26.51 -17.36
C LYS A 70 17.35 27.05 -16.04
N GLN A 71 17.29 28.37 -15.91
CA GLN A 71 16.68 29.08 -14.77
C GLN A 71 15.27 28.56 -14.46
N ASN A 72 14.48 28.18 -15.48
CA ASN A 72 13.11 27.68 -15.35
C ASN A 72 13.02 26.14 -15.49
N CYS A 73 13.95 25.37 -14.89
CA CYS A 73 13.87 23.90 -14.93
C CYS A 73 12.86 23.37 -13.91
N GLN A 74 11.82 22.68 -14.38
CA GLN A 74 10.77 22.07 -13.54
C GLN A 74 11.13 20.67 -12.98
N ASN A 75 12.32 20.16 -13.31
CA ASN A 75 12.80 18.84 -12.86
C ASN A 75 13.71 18.99 -11.63
N HIS A 76 13.64 18.07 -10.68
CA HIS A 76 14.38 18.18 -9.43
C HIS A 76 15.91 18.13 -9.62
N HIS A 77 16.61 19.10 -9.04
CA HIS A 77 18.07 19.21 -9.04
C HIS A 77 18.64 18.56 -7.77
N VAL A 78 18.92 17.24 -7.83
CA VAL A 78 19.55 16.49 -6.74
C VAL A 78 20.62 15.56 -7.27
N ILE A 79 21.72 15.39 -6.52
CA ILE A 79 22.69 14.33 -6.78
C ILE A 79 22.06 13.00 -6.38
N THR A 80 21.97 12.08 -7.31
CA THR A 80 21.35 10.77 -7.10
C THR A 80 22.31 9.80 -6.42
N THR A 81 21.80 9.14 -5.40
CA THR A 81 22.41 7.98 -4.72
C THR A 81 21.29 6.98 -4.40
N PRO A 82 21.59 5.70 -4.13
CA PRO A 82 20.59 4.73 -3.70
C PRO A 82 19.76 5.22 -2.49
N THR A 83 20.39 5.85 -1.50
CA THR A 83 19.72 6.37 -0.30
C THR A 83 18.74 7.50 -0.61
N ILE A 84 19.11 8.40 -1.53
CA ILE A 84 18.26 9.52 -1.96
C ILE A 84 17.08 9.00 -2.80
N LEU A 85 17.31 8.02 -3.67
CA LEU A 85 16.23 7.36 -4.41
C LEU A 85 15.28 6.58 -3.48
N HIS A 86 15.81 5.97 -2.41
CA HIS A 86 15.00 5.28 -1.40
C HIS A 86 14.05 6.24 -0.69
N LYS A 87 14.58 7.28 -0.04
CA LYS A 87 13.75 8.27 0.69
C LYS A 87 12.73 8.98 -0.21
N ARG A 88 13.06 9.22 -1.49
CA ARG A 88 12.09 9.73 -2.48
C ARG A 88 10.95 8.75 -2.75
N LEU A 89 11.26 7.47 -2.94
CA LEU A 89 10.29 6.43 -3.26
C LEU A 89 9.40 6.07 -2.06
N GLU A 90 9.98 5.99 -0.85
CA GLU A 90 9.23 5.87 0.42
C GLU A 90 8.21 7.00 0.56
N LEU A 91 8.66 8.26 0.47
CA LEU A 91 7.79 9.43 0.64
C LEU A 91 6.70 9.49 -0.43
N ALA A 92 7.01 9.11 -1.67
CA ALA A 92 6.04 9.06 -2.76
C ALA A 92 4.97 7.96 -2.52
N PHE A 93 5.36 6.81 -1.98
CA PHE A 93 4.42 5.76 -1.61
C PHE A 93 3.63 6.07 -0.35
N LEU A 94 4.22 6.71 0.67
CA LEU A 94 3.49 7.23 1.83
C LEU A 94 2.38 8.19 1.38
N GLN A 95 2.72 9.15 0.51
CA GLN A 95 1.76 10.09 -0.05
C GLN A 95 0.65 9.39 -0.84
N TYR A 96 0.97 8.38 -1.65
CA TYR A 96 -0.03 7.57 -2.36
C TYR A 96 -0.92 6.75 -1.41
N THR A 97 -0.36 6.17 -0.35
CA THR A 97 -1.09 5.43 0.70
C THR A 97 -2.13 6.32 1.39
N VAL A 98 -1.82 7.60 1.63
CA VAL A 98 -2.79 8.57 2.16
C VAL A 98 -3.93 8.83 1.15
N ILE A 99 -3.61 8.97 -0.14
CA ILE A 99 -4.60 9.26 -1.21
C ILE A 99 -5.59 8.11 -1.41
N ILE A 100 -5.15 6.85 -1.36
CA ILE A 100 -6.07 5.71 -1.54
C ILE A 100 -7.06 5.53 -0.39
N LYS A 101 -6.81 6.09 0.81
CA LYS A 101 -7.77 6.02 1.93
C LYS A 101 -9.06 6.80 1.66
N LEU A 102 -9.07 7.75 0.70
CA LEU A 102 -10.31 8.36 0.18
C LEU A 102 -11.29 7.31 -0.40
N ASP A 103 -10.79 6.19 -0.92
CA ASP A 103 -11.66 5.14 -1.48
C ASP A 103 -12.45 4.41 -0.37
N VAL A 104 -11.96 4.40 0.86
CA VAL A 104 -12.69 3.86 2.03
C VAL A 104 -13.90 4.74 2.34
N LEU A 105 -13.67 6.05 2.50
CA LEU A 105 -14.74 7.03 2.73
C LEU A 105 -15.81 6.98 1.62
N TYR A 106 -15.38 6.78 0.38
CA TYR A 106 -16.25 6.64 -0.78
C TYR A 106 -17.03 5.31 -0.81
N ARG A 107 -16.39 4.16 -0.57
CA ARG A 107 -17.05 2.83 -0.55
C ARG A 107 -18.15 2.77 0.50
N HIS A 108 -17.94 3.40 1.66
CA HIS A 108 -18.93 3.51 2.73
C HIS A 108 -19.95 4.65 2.53
N ARG A 109 -19.95 5.34 1.38
CA ARG A 109 -20.88 6.43 1.02
C ARG A 109 -20.93 7.59 2.03
N LEU A 110 -19.84 7.83 2.77
CA LEU A 110 -19.77 8.86 3.81
C LEU A 110 -19.60 10.28 3.24
N LEU A 111 -19.36 10.39 1.93
CA LEU A 111 -19.21 11.65 1.19
C LEU A 111 -20.21 11.71 0.04
N LYS A 112 -20.67 12.92 -0.31
CA LYS A 112 -21.44 13.17 -1.56
C LYS A 112 -20.55 12.91 -2.79
N GLU A 113 -21.15 12.75 -3.96
CA GLU A 113 -20.53 12.15 -5.15
C GLU A 113 -19.36 12.94 -5.80
N GLN A 114 -18.18 12.90 -5.18
CA GLN A 114 -16.89 13.32 -5.77
C GLN A 114 -16.12 12.13 -6.40
N SER A 115 -16.85 11.07 -6.80
CA SER A 115 -16.27 9.77 -7.19
C SER A 115 -15.27 9.86 -8.34
N ILE A 116 -15.52 10.75 -9.30
CA ILE A 116 -14.68 10.98 -10.48
C ILE A 116 -13.38 11.69 -10.08
N GLU A 117 -13.44 12.65 -9.15
CA GLU A 117 -12.29 13.43 -8.69
C GLU A 117 -11.34 12.58 -7.85
N VAL A 118 -11.87 11.85 -6.85
CA VAL A 118 -11.10 10.89 -6.04
C VAL A 118 -10.38 9.87 -6.93
N ARG A 119 -11.10 9.30 -7.91
CA ARG A 119 -10.50 8.40 -8.89
C ARG A 119 -9.44 9.10 -9.74
N GLY A 120 -9.65 10.36 -10.13
CA GLY A 120 -8.65 11.18 -10.83
C GLY A 120 -7.36 11.37 -10.03
N LEU A 121 -7.46 11.70 -8.73
CA LEU A 121 -6.32 11.84 -7.82
C LEU A 121 -5.52 10.53 -7.70
N GLN A 122 -6.21 9.41 -7.43
CA GLN A 122 -5.59 8.08 -7.35
C GLN A 122 -4.80 7.73 -8.63
N ARG A 123 -5.42 7.94 -9.81
CA ARG A 123 -4.79 7.70 -11.11
C ARG A 123 -3.54 8.57 -11.28
N TRP A 124 -3.66 9.87 -11.00
CA TRP A 124 -2.56 10.82 -11.16
C TRP A 124 -1.35 10.43 -10.30
N TRP A 125 -1.56 10.05 -9.04
CA TRP A 125 -0.48 9.61 -8.17
C TRP A 125 0.13 8.26 -8.61
N ALA A 126 -0.70 7.30 -9.02
CA ALA A 126 -0.20 6.02 -9.54
C ALA A 126 0.62 6.19 -10.84
N GLU A 127 0.16 7.01 -11.80
CA GLU A 127 0.90 7.29 -13.03
C GLU A 127 2.18 8.11 -12.76
N SER A 128 2.16 9.00 -11.76
CA SER A 128 3.34 9.75 -11.30
C SER A 128 4.39 8.84 -10.63
N LEU A 129 3.97 7.91 -9.77
CA LEU A 129 4.84 6.89 -9.18
C LEU A 129 5.58 6.10 -10.26
N VAL A 130 4.83 5.59 -11.26
CA VAL A 130 5.40 4.88 -12.40
C VAL A 130 6.40 5.75 -13.16
N LYS A 131 6.01 6.98 -13.50
CA LYS A 131 6.80 7.87 -14.35
C LYS A 131 8.06 8.44 -13.68
N PHE A 132 8.01 8.72 -12.38
CA PHE A 132 9.06 9.48 -11.70
C PHE A 132 10.04 8.62 -10.90
N HIS A 133 9.62 7.44 -10.41
CA HIS A 133 10.43 6.66 -9.45
C HIS A 133 10.50 5.15 -9.73
N ILE A 134 9.51 4.54 -10.40
CA ILE A 134 9.51 3.08 -10.67
C ILE A 134 10.13 2.75 -12.04
N ARG A 135 9.85 3.52 -13.10
CA ARG A 135 10.45 3.31 -14.43
C ARG A 135 11.96 3.47 -14.38
N TYR A 136 12.68 2.45 -14.84
CA TYR A 136 14.12 2.53 -15.06
C TYR A 136 14.42 3.46 -16.24
N GLN A 137 14.84 4.70 -15.95
CA GLN A 137 15.14 5.71 -16.96
C GLN A 137 16.62 5.64 -17.40
N SER A 138 17.55 5.61 -16.44
CA SER A 138 19.00 5.43 -16.71
C SER A 138 19.79 5.03 -15.46
N PRO A 139 21.02 4.49 -15.59
CA PRO A 139 21.90 4.13 -14.47
C PRO A 139 22.16 5.28 -13.50
N GLN A 140 22.11 6.52 -13.99
CA GLN A 140 22.36 7.71 -13.18
C GLN A 140 21.15 8.16 -12.35
N ILE A 141 19.92 7.78 -12.68
CA ILE A 141 18.71 8.35 -12.05
C ILE A 141 17.68 7.31 -11.61
N SER A 142 18.07 6.03 -11.64
CA SER A 142 17.20 4.90 -11.30
C SER A 142 18.05 3.79 -10.66
N CYS A 143 17.56 3.17 -9.60
CA CYS A 143 18.25 2.12 -8.85
C CYS A 143 17.27 0.96 -8.63
N PRO A 144 17.23 -0.05 -9.53
CA PRO A 144 16.26 -1.15 -9.46
C PRO A 144 16.24 -1.90 -8.13
N GLU A 145 17.37 -1.98 -7.44
CA GLU A 145 17.51 -2.61 -6.13
C GLU A 145 16.61 -1.92 -5.09
N VAL A 146 16.58 -0.59 -5.12
CA VAL A 146 15.71 0.26 -4.29
C VAL A 146 14.25 0.15 -4.73
N THR A 147 13.99 0.20 -6.04
CA THR A 147 12.63 0.06 -6.58
C THR A 147 12.00 -1.27 -6.19
N CYS A 148 12.70 -2.39 -6.40
CA CYS A 148 12.23 -3.73 -6.03
C CYS A 148 12.08 -3.90 -4.52
N MET A 149 12.96 -3.29 -3.70
CA MET A 149 12.82 -3.34 -2.23
C MET A 149 11.56 -2.62 -1.76
N VAL A 150 11.33 -1.37 -2.15
CA VAL A 150 10.14 -0.63 -1.69
C VAL A 150 8.85 -1.25 -2.25
N LEU A 151 8.86 -1.78 -3.49
CA LEU A 151 7.72 -2.52 -4.06
C LEU A 151 7.40 -3.84 -3.32
N ALA A 152 8.40 -4.47 -2.69
CA ALA A 152 8.20 -5.65 -1.85
C ALA A 152 7.66 -5.29 -0.46
N ASN A 153 8.07 -4.14 0.09
CA ASN A 153 7.67 -3.65 1.41
C ASN A 153 6.34 -2.85 1.42
N LEU A 154 5.62 -2.79 0.30
CA LEU A 154 4.29 -2.14 0.26
C LEU A 154 3.27 -2.92 1.08
N SER A 155 2.54 -2.22 1.95
CA SER A 155 1.39 -2.82 2.65
C SER A 155 0.36 -3.37 1.68
N ASP A 156 -0.26 -4.47 2.08
CA ASP A 156 -1.07 -5.31 1.20
C ASP A 156 -2.28 -4.55 0.61
N CYS A 157 -2.83 -3.59 1.36
CA CYS A 157 -3.84 -2.63 0.90
C CYS A 157 -3.33 -1.73 -0.25
N THR A 158 -2.18 -1.07 -0.05
CA THR A 158 -1.56 -0.15 -1.03
C THR A 158 -1.19 -0.87 -2.31
N ARG A 159 -0.62 -2.07 -2.16
CA ARG A 159 -0.26 -2.98 -3.24
C ARG A 159 -1.48 -3.41 -4.06
N LYS A 160 -2.58 -3.82 -3.40
CA LYS A 160 -3.83 -4.21 -4.06
C LYS A 160 -4.47 -3.07 -4.86
N GLU A 161 -4.61 -1.88 -4.28
CA GLU A 161 -5.22 -0.74 -5.00
C GLU A 161 -4.36 -0.25 -6.18
N PHE A 162 -3.02 -0.30 -6.07
CA PHE A 162 -2.12 0.02 -7.19
C PHE A 162 -2.24 -0.98 -8.36
N ILE A 163 -2.37 -2.28 -8.05
CA ILE A 163 -2.68 -3.32 -9.04
C ILE A 163 -4.07 -3.08 -9.67
N GLU A 164 -5.08 -2.72 -8.88
CA GLU A 164 -6.43 -2.47 -9.38
C GLU A 164 -6.49 -1.24 -10.32
N ILE A 165 -5.69 -0.19 -10.10
CA ILE A 165 -5.56 0.92 -11.06
C ILE A 165 -4.98 0.43 -12.39
N ALA A 166 -3.88 -0.35 -12.35
CA ALA A 166 -3.27 -0.92 -13.55
C ALA A 166 -4.25 -1.85 -14.31
N ARG A 167 -4.99 -2.69 -13.58
CA ARG A 167 -5.90 -3.70 -14.16
C ARG A 167 -7.24 -3.14 -14.63
N LYS A 168 -7.92 -2.29 -13.85
CA LYS A 168 -9.24 -1.73 -14.20
C LYS A 168 -9.18 -0.49 -15.09
N ARG A 169 -8.03 0.17 -15.23
CA ARG A 169 -7.90 1.42 -16.00
C ARG A 169 -6.91 1.28 -17.15
N TRP A 170 -5.63 1.06 -16.87
CA TRP A 170 -4.62 1.01 -17.93
C TRP A 170 -4.80 -0.21 -18.86
N LEU A 171 -5.03 -1.41 -18.32
CA LEU A 171 -5.31 -2.58 -19.15
C LEU A 171 -6.63 -2.44 -19.93
N TYR A 172 -7.67 -1.86 -19.31
CA TYR A 172 -8.95 -1.60 -19.99
C TYR A 172 -8.82 -0.63 -21.19
N GLU A 173 -7.88 0.32 -21.15
CA GLU A 173 -7.57 1.20 -22.29
C GLU A 173 -7.05 0.44 -23.52
N LEU A 174 -6.51 -0.79 -23.36
CA LEU A 174 -6.11 -1.66 -24.47
C LEU A 174 -7.28 -2.41 -25.10
N ASN A 175 -8.38 -2.66 -24.37
CA ASN A 175 -9.56 -3.37 -24.89
C ASN A 175 -10.15 -2.65 -26.12
N ASN A 176 -10.09 -1.32 -26.12
CA ASN A 176 -10.53 -0.47 -27.23
C ASN A 176 -9.39 -0.07 -28.19
N ASN A 177 -8.13 -0.27 -27.81
CA ASN A 177 -6.97 0.12 -28.61
C ASN A 177 -5.71 -0.72 -28.31
N VAL A 178 -5.68 -1.96 -28.83
CA VAL A 178 -4.50 -2.85 -28.74
C VAL A 178 -3.25 -2.32 -29.48
N SER A 179 -3.38 -1.22 -30.26
CA SER A 179 -2.22 -0.58 -30.88
C SER A 179 -1.45 0.32 -29.91
N ASN A 180 -1.96 0.65 -28.72
CA ASN A 180 -1.29 1.56 -27.79
C ASN A 180 -0.16 0.87 -27.01
N PHE A 181 1.03 0.79 -27.60
CA PHE A 181 2.15 0.05 -27.03
C PHE A 181 2.75 0.73 -25.78
N GLU A 182 2.60 2.04 -25.58
CA GLU A 182 2.99 2.69 -24.31
C GLU A 182 2.22 2.09 -23.12
N ILE A 183 0.90 1.98 -23.24
CA ILE A 183 0.06 1.38 -22.20
C ILE A 183 0.39 -0.11 -22.05
N MET A 184 0.58 -0.82 -23.16
CA MET A 184 0.91 -2.25 -23.18
C MET A 184 2.19 -2.56 -22.39
N LEU A 185 3.26 -1.78 -22.61
CA LEU A 185 4.51 -1.89 -21.87
C LEU A 185 4.35 -1.47 -20.41
N LYS A 186 3.70 -0.33 -20.14
CA LYS A 186 3.41 0.17 -18.78
C LYS A 186 2.71 -0.90 -17.92
N CYS A 187 1.62 -1.48 -18.43
CA CYS A 187 0.88 -2.54 -17.74
C CYS A 187 1.76 -3.77 -17.49
N MET A 188 2.44 -4.26 -18.52
CA MET A 188 3.23 -5.50 -18.42
C MET A 188 4.38 -5.34 -17.41
N PHE A 189 5.16 -4.26 -17.46
CA PHE A 189 6.26 -4.07 -16.51
C PHE A 189 5.77 -3.99 -15.07
N ILE A 190 4.68 -3.27 -14.80
CA ILE A 190 4.14 -3.13 -13.45
C ILE A 190 3.57 -4.46 -12.92
N PHE A 191 2.79 -5.21 -13.70
CA PHE A 191 2.30 -6.52 -13.25
C PHE A 191 3.44 -7.52 -12.98
N GLN A 192 4.50 -7.51 -13.80
CA GLN A 192 5.64 -8.41 -13.61
C GLN A 192 6.53 -8.01 -12.42
N GLN A 193 6.86 -6.71 -12.25
CA GLN A 193 7.60 -6.22 -11.08
C GLN A 193 6.87 -6.53 -9.77
N LEU A 194 5.54 -6.37 -9.75
CA LEU A 194 4.69 -6.72 -8.60
C LEU A 194 4.44 -8.23 -8.46
N LYS A 195 4.88 -9.05 -9.42
CA LYS A 195 4.61 -10.51 -9.50
C LYS A 195 3.11 -10.86 -9.48
N ASP A 196 2.26 -9.96 -9.99
CA ASP A 196 0.80 -10.12 -10.01
C ASP A 196 0.35 -11.15 -11.08
N LYS A 197 0.03 -12.36 -10.63
CA LYS A 197 -0.51 -13.42 -11.47
C LYS A 197 -1.82 -13.02 -12.18
N TRP A 198 -2.67 -12.19 -11.57
CA TRP A 198 -4.00 -11.92 -12.12
C TRP A 198 -3.96 -10.90 -13.26
N GLY A 199 -3.25 -9.79 -13.09
CA GLY A 199 -2.99 -8.81 -14.15
C GLY A 199 -2.26 -9.42 -15.34
N ILE A 200 -1.26 -10.28 -15.10
CA ILE A 200 -0.56 -11.01 -16.18
C ILE A 200 -1.52 -11.93 -16.95
N ASN A 201 -2.34 -12.72 -16.25
CA ASN A 201 -3.31 -13.61 -16.90
C ASN A 201 -4.42 -12.83 -17.63
N THR A 202 -4.86 -11.69 -17.08
CA THR A 202 -5.85 -10.82 -17.73
C THR A 202 -5.27 -10.18 -19.00
N PHE A 203 -4.01 -9.73 -18.96
CA PHE A 203 -3.30 -9.24 -20.14
C PHE A 203 -3.14 -10.33 -21.21
N ASP A 204 -2.76 -11.56 -20.82
CA ASP A 204 -2.64 -12.66 -21.78
C ASP A 204 -3.97 -12.98 -22.46
N TRP A 205 -5.08 -12.98 -21.69
CA TRP A 205 -6.42 -13.19 -22.22
C TRP A 205 -6.84 -12.08 -23.21
N GLU A 206 -6.67 -10.80 -22.84
CA GLU A 206 -6.95 -9.66 -23.74
C GLU A 206 -6.15 -9.78 -25.05
N MET A 207 -4.83 -10.05 -24.96
CA MET A 207 -3.98 -10.22 -26.14
C MET A 207 -4.24 -11.51 -26.93
N SER A 208 -5.05 -12.44 -26.41
CA SER A 208 -5.42 -13.68 -27.11
C SER A 208 -6.69 -13.57 -27.96
N LYS A 209 -7.42 -12.44 -27.85
CA LYS A 209 -8.65 -12.18 -28.60
C LYS A 209 -8.35 -12.01 -30.10
N THR A 210 -8.73 -12.99 -30.91
CA THR A 210 -8.55 -12.94 -32.37
C THR A 210 -9.64 -12.14 -33.06
N THR A 211 -9.27 -11.35 -34.08
CA THR A 211 -10.20 -10.63 -34.95
C THR A 211 -10.31 -11.33 -36.30
N LYS A 212 -11.52 -11.43 -36.88
CA LYS A 212 -11.72 -11.94 -38.25
C LYS A 212 -11.24 -10.91 -39.28
N LEU A 213 -10.59 -11.36 -40.34
CA LEU A 213 -10.20 -10.55 -41.50
C LEU A 213 -11.01 -10.96 -42.73
N LEU A 214 -11.36 -9.98 -43.57
CA LEU A 214 -11.92 -10.23 -44.92
C LEU A 214 -10.83 -10.65 -45.93
N ASN A 215 -9.57 -10.27 -45.70
CA ASN A 215 -8.42 -10.58 -46.54
C ASN A 215 -7.16 -10.60 -45.66
N PRO A 216 -6.22 -11.55 -45.84
CA PRO A 216 -5.01 -11.67 -45.00
C PRO A 216 -4.11 -10.43 -45.07
N ASN A 217 -4.14 -9.65 -46.15
CA ASN A 217 -3.31 -8.45 -46.32
C ASN A 217 -3.86 -7.24 -45.54
N ASN A 218 -5.13 -7.25 -45.15
CA ASN A 218 -5.81 -6.13 -44.48
C ASN A 218 -5.60 -6.17 -42.95
N LEU A 219 -4.37 -6.34 -42.50
CA LEU A 219 -4.02 -6.39 -41.08
C LEU A 219 -4.19 -5.03 -40.39
N PRO A 220 -5.00 -4.93 -39.31
CA PRO A 220 -5.09 -3.72 -38.50
C PRO A 220 -3.77 -3.43 -37.77
N ILE A 221 -3.56 -2.16 -37.42
CA ILE A 221 -2.37 -1.73 -36.66
C ILE A 221 -2.43 -2.33 -35.25
N GLY A 222 -1.31 -2.90 -34.80
CA GLY A 222 -1.21 -3.63 -33.53
C GLY A 222 -1.49 -5.13 -33.65
N PHE A 223 -1.83 -5.64 -34.84
CA PHE A 223 -2.09 -7.06 -35.11
C PHE A 223 -1.04 -7.70 -36.04
N GLU A 224 -0.89 -9.02 -35.90
CA GLU A 224 -0.21 -9.92 -36.83
C GLU A 224 -1.19 -10.99 -37.34
N TYR A 225 -0.86 -11.62 -38.48
CA TYR A 225 -1.65 -12.72 -39.03
C TYR A 225 -1.46 -13.99 -38.21
N ARG A 226 -2.54 -14.71 -37.92
CA ARG A 226 -2.52 -15.96 -37.15
C ARG A 226 -2.68 -17.19 -38.05
N ASP A 227 -3.87 -17.41 -38.57
CA ASP A 227 -4.28 -18.65 -39.23
C ASP A 227 -5.57 -18.46 -40.06
N VAL A 228 -6.02 -19.53 -40.72
CA VAL A 228 -7.39 -19.66 -41.25
C VAL A 228 -8.15 -20.63 -40.37
N HIS A 229 -9.38 -20.30 -40.00
CA HIS A 229 -10.25 -21.19 -39.22
C HIS A 229 -11.70 -21.07 -39.71
N ASN A 230 -12.31 -22.21 -40.04
CA ASN A 230 -13.65 -22.33 -40.61
C ASN A 230 -13.87 -21.41 -41.84
N GLY A 231 -12.86 -21.32 -42.71
CA GLY A 231 -12.84 -20.44 -43.89
C GLY A 231 -12.49 -18.97 -43.64
N TYR A 232 -12.42 -18.51 -42.39
CA TYR A 232 -12.10 -17.12 -42.05
C TYR A 232 -10.63 -16.95 -41.72
N HIS A 233 -9.97 -15.97 -42.35
CA HIS A 233 -8.66 -15.48 -41.93
C HIS A 233 -8.76 -14.82 -40.54
N ARG A 234 -7.78 -15.06 -39.66
CA ARG A 234 -7.73 -14.47 -38.32
C ARG A 234 -6.45 -13.70 -38.07
N ALA A 235 -6.59 -12.56 -37.40
CA ALA A 235 -5.50 -11.78 -36.83
C ALA A 235 -5.45 -11.96 -35.30
N ILE A 236 -4.30 -11.72 -34.70
CA ILE A 236 -4.10 -11.70 -33.25
C ILE A 236 -3.27 -10.46 -32.84
N PRO A 237 -3.54 -9.82 -31.68
CA PRO A 237 -2.72 -8.73 -31.19
C PRO A 237 -1.25 -9.11 -31.05
N VAL A 238 -0.35 -8.26 -31.55
CA VAL A 238 1.12 -8.43 -31.44
C VAL A 238 1.57 -8.46 -29.98
N GLY A 239 0.81 -7.84 -29.07
CA GLY A 239 1.00 -7.96 -27.63
C GLY A 239 0.97 -9.40 -27.09
N LYS A 240 0.40 -10.37 -27.84
CA LYS A 240 0.52 -11.79 -27.47
C LYS A 240 1.97 -12.25 -27.47
N ARG A 241 2.83 -11.71 -28.35
CA ARG A 241 4.28 -11.97 -28.35
C ARG A 241 4.97 -11.48 -27.07
N LEU A 242 4.56 -10.33 -26.55
CA LEU A 242 5.03 -9.80 -25.27
C LEU A 242 4.58 -10.67 -24.09
N SER A 243 3.34 -11.17 -24.12
CA SER A 243 2.85 -12.10 -23.10
C SER A 243 3.57 -13.46 -23.16
N LEU A 244 3.71 -14.03 -24.37
CA LEU A 244 4.41 -15.30 -24.59
C LEU A 244 5.88 -15.25 -24.14
N PHE A 245 6.57 -14.11 -24.34
CA PHE A 245 7.92 -13.90 -23.79
C PHE A 245 7.98 -14.19 -22.28
N PHE A 246 7.15 -13.51 -21.48
CA PHE A 246 7.14 -13.72 -20.03
C PHE A 246 6.52 -15.07 -19.61
N HIS A 247 5.63 -15.64 -20.40
CA HIS A 247 5.13 -17.01 -20.19
C HIS A 247 6.27 -18.02 -20.32
N HIS A 248 6.99 -18.02 -21.46
CA HIS A 248 8.10 -18.93 -21.70
C HIS A 248 9.22 -18.77 -20.67
N LEU A 249 9.56 -17.54 -20.25
CA LEU A 249 10.52 -17.29 -19.17
C LEU A 249 10.15 -17.97 -17.84
N LYS A 250 8.87 -17.98 -17.45
CA LYS A 250 8.41 -18.63 -16.20
C LYS A 250 8.58 -20.15 -16.21
N PHE A 251 8.70 -20.76 -17.39
CA PHE A 251 8.96 -22.18 -17.58
C PHE A 251 10.40 -22.46 -18.08
N ASN A 252 11.31 -21.48 -18.01
CA ASN A 252 12.69 -21.55 -18.49
C ASN A 252 12.87 -21.81 -20.02
N HIS A 253 11.84 -21.62 -20.84
CA HIS A 253 11.91 -21.76 -22.32
C HIS A 253 12.53 -20.51 -22.98
N VAL A 254 13.82 -20.26 -22.78
CA VAL A 254 14.41 -18.95 -23.08
C VAL A 254 14.69 -18.72 -24.57
N ILE A 255 14.90 -19.77 -25.36
CA ILE A 255 14.95 -19.67 -26.83
C ILE A 255 13.60 -19.17 -27.37
N GLU A 256 12.49 -19.78 -26.96
CA GLU A 256 11.13 -19.42 -27.37
C GLU A 256 10.73 -18.02 -26.87
N ALA A 257 11.20 -17.64 -25.68
CA ALA A 257 11.07 -16.28 -25.17
C ALA A 257 11.79 -15.28 -26.11
N ILE A 258 13.07 -15.50 -26.42
CA ILE A 258 13.87 -14.66 -27.32
C ILE A 258 13.24 -14.55 -28.71
N LEU A 259 12.72 -15.66 -29.26
CA LEU A 259 12.05 -15.68 -30.57
C LEU A 259 10.77 -14.83 -30.58
N ASN A 260 9.92 -14.92 -29.55
CA ASN A 260 8.72 -14.11 -29.46
C ASN A 260 9.03 -12.61 -29.27
N ILE A 261 9.95 -12.27 -28.37
CA ILE A 261 10.23 -10.87 -28.05
C ILE A 261 10.94 -10.12 -29.18
N LYS A 262 11.77 -10.83 -29.97
CA LYS A 262 12.33 -10.31 -31.22
C LYS A 262 11.23 -9.79 -32.17
N VAL A 263 10.14 -10.55 -32.35
CA VAL A 263 9.03 -10.18 -33.25
C VAL A 263 8.30 -8.94 -32.71
N PHE A 264 8.00 -8.93 -31.41
CA PHE A 264 7.37 -7.77 -30.75
C PHE A 264 8.20 -6.49 -30.93
N ILE A 265 9.49 -6.54 -30.61
CA ILE A 265 10.42 -5.40 -30.73
C ILE A 265 10.51 -4.94 -32.19
N GLN A 266 10.56 -5.86 -33.16
CA GLN A 266 10.62 -5.50 -34.59
C GLN A 266 9.36 -4.76 -35.05
N TYR A 267 8.19 -5.19 -34.59
CA TYR A 267 6.92 -4.51 -34.89
C TYR A 267 6.88 -3.13 -34.23
N ALA A 268 7.23 -3.04 -32.94
CA ALA A 268 7.28 -1.78 -32.19
C ALA A 268 8.19 -0.74 -32.86
N ILE A 269 9.40 -1.12 -33.26
CA ILE A 269 10.34 -0.24 -33.97
C ILE A 269 9.78 0.16 -35.34
N SER A 270 9.34 -0.81 -36.17
CA SER A 270 8.90 -0.54 -37.55
C SER A 270 7.56 0.20 -37.66
N LYS A 271 6.74 0.23 -36.60
CA LYS A 271 5.43 0.90 -36.56
C LYS A 271 5.34 2.03 -35.52
N ASN A 272 6.44 2.44 -34.88
CA ASN A 272 6.47 3.30 -33.67
C ASN A 272 5.46 4.48 -33.64
N GLN A 273 5.33 5.25 -34.73
CA GLN A 273 4.36 6.36 -34.86
C GLN A 273 2.90 5.91 -34.80
N LYS A 274 2.60 4.73 -35.37
CA LYS A 274 1.25 4.16 -35.49
C LYS A 274 0.84 3.35 -34.25
N VAL A 275 1.78 2.93 -33.40
CA VAL A 275 1.52 2.15 -32.17
C VAL A 275 1.69 2.97 -30.87
N ASN A 276 1.53 4.30 -30.96
CA ASN A 276 1.69 5.25 -29.84
C ASN A 276 2.94 4.99 -28.97
N LEU A 277 4.10 4.79 -29.61
CA LEU A 277 5.36 4.54 -28.90
C LEU A 277 6.31 5.76 -28.92
N VAL A 278 5.81 6.92 -29.37
CA VAL A 278 6.61 8.12 -29.66
C VAL A 278 6.99 8.96 -28.44
N THR A 279 6.59 8.58 -27.22
CA THR A 279 6.98 9.28 -26.00
C THR A 279 8.35 8.80 -25.52
N SER A 280 9.13 9.65 -24.84
CA SER A 280 10.43 9.21 -24.27
C SER A 280 10.26 8.13 -23.21
N ASP A 281 9.10 8.10 -22.53
CA ASP A 281 8.75 7.07 -21.56
C ASP A 281 8.53 5.72 -22.28
N ALA A 282 7.72 5.68 -23.35
CA ALA A 282 7.46 4.46 -24.12
C ALA A 282 8.69 3.91 -24.85
N PHE A 283 9.55 4.79 -25.39
CA PHE A 283 10.85 4.37 -25.93
C PHE A 283 11.80 3.87 -24.82
N GLY A 284 11.79 4.47 -23.63
CA GLY A 284 12.55 3.98 -22.48
C GLY A 284 12.10 2.59 -22.01
N ASP A 285 10.79 2.38 -21.95
CA ASP A 285 10.16 1.09 -21.66
C ASP A 285 10.50 0.03 -22.75
N LEU A 286 10.48 0.39 -24.04
CA LEU A 286 10.93 -0.51 -25.12
C LEU A 286 12.42 -0.86 -24.99
N VAL A 287 13.28 0.10 -24.65
CA VAL A 287 14.72 -0.16 -24.48
C VAL A 287 14.99 -1.01 -23.25
N SER A 288 14.22 -0.88 -22.17
CA SER A 288 14.26 -1.82 -21.02
C SER A 288 14.01 -3.27 -21.48
N LEU A 289 13.07 -3.47 -22.41
CA LEU A 289 12.77 -4.78 -22.98
C LEU A 289 13.91 -5.31 -23.88
N MET A 290 14.52 -4.44 -24.68
CA MET A 290 15.66 -4.77 -25.55
C MET A 290 16.92 -5.10 -24.74
N GLU A 291 17.18 -4.37 -23.65
CA GLU A 291 18.26 -4.64 -22.68
C GLU A 291 18.08 -6.01 -22.02
N PHE A 292 16.86 -6.35 -21.57
CA PHE A 292 16.58 -7.67 -20.99
C PHE A 292 16.72 -8.80 -22.03
N ALA A 293 16.10 -8.67 -23.21
CA ALA A 293 16.19 -9.67 -24.27
C ALA A 293 17.64 -9.94 -24.72
N THR A 294 18.46 -8.88 -24.82
CA THR A 294 19.88 -8.99 -25.16
C THR A 294 20.69 -9.63 -24.01
N SER A 295 20.35 -9.33 -22.75
CA SER A 295 21.00 -9.94 -21.58
C SER A 295 20.70 -11.44 -21.46
N LEU A 296 19.48 -11.87 -21.80
CA LEU A 296 19.13 -13.29 -21.93
C LEU A 296 19.98 -13.98 -23.01
N ILE A 297 20.11 -13.36 -24.20
CA ILE A 297 20.95 -13.88 -25.29
C ILE A 297 22.41 -14.04 -24.86
N PHE A 298 22.95 -13.16 -24.02
CA PHE A 298 24.32 -13.31 -23.50
C PHE A 298 24.48 -14.52 -22.57
N ALA A 299 23.48 -14.82 -21.73
CA ALA A 299 23.54 -15.93 -20.78
C ALA A 299 23.58 -17.31 -21.47
N VAL A 300 22.74 -17.52 -22.50
CA VAL A 300 22.61 -18.79 -23.25
C VAL A 300 23.74 -19.04 -24.26
N SER A 301 24.97 -18.57 -23.98
CA SER A 301 26.10 -18.57 -24.92
C SER A 301 26.86 -19.91 -24.99
N PRO A 302 26.97 -20.57 -26.17
CA PRO A 302 27.64 -21.88 -26.34
C PRO A 302 29.15 -21.91 -26.06
N ARG A 303 29.80 -20.79 -25.76
CA ARG A 303 31.28 -20.69 -25.74
C ARG A 303 31.88 -19.95 -24.57
N CYS A 304 31.12 -19.07 -23.93
CA CYS A 304 31.62 -18.22 -22.86
C CYS A 304 30.62 -18.28 -21.71
N CYS A 305 31.04 -18.90 -20.62
CA CYS A 305 30.34 -18.87 -19.36
C CYS A 305 30.47 -17.50 -18.66
N ASP A 306 31.30 -16.60 -19.20
CA ASP A 306 31.58 -15.26 -18.68
C ASP A 306 31.12 -14.11 -19.60
N PHE A 307 30.23 -13.26 -19.09
CA PHE A 307 29.65 -12.13 -19.82
C PHE A 307 29.50 -10.87 -18.96
N PHE A 308 29.64 -9.70 -19.61
CA PHE A 308 29.46 -8.37 -19.03
C PHE A 308 28.01 -7.89 -19.09
N LEU A 309 27.55 -7.25 -18.03
CA LEU A 309 26.34 -6.42 -18.00
C LEU A 309 26.36 -5.40 -16.85
N PRO A 310 25.48 -4.38 -16.86
CA PRO A 310 25.21 -3.56 -15.70
C PRO A 310 24.49 -4.37 -14.60
N ARG A 311 24.85 -4.12 -13.34
CA ARG A 311 24.23 -4.73 -12.15
C ARG A 311 22.72 -4.56 -12.14
N SER A 312 22.24 -3.37 -12.52
CA SER A 312 20.83 -3.00 -12.58
C SER A 312 19.96 -4.01 -13.34
N TYR A 313 20.49 -4.69 -14.37
CA TYR A 313 19.73 -5.63 -15.21
C TYR A 313 19.54 -7.00 -14.54
N LEU A 314 20.40 -7.39 -13.58
CA LEU A 314 20.20 -8.62 -12.81
C LEU A 314 19.02 -8.49 -11.84
N PHE A 315 18.91 -7.35 -11.15
CA PHE A 315 17.82 -7.11 -10.20
C PHE A 315 16.49 -6.78 -10.89
N ASN A 316 16.50 -5.93 -11.94
CA ASN A 316 15.30 -5.61 -12.73
C ASN A 316 14.61 -6.87 -13.28
N TYR A 317 15.38 -7.90 -13.67
CA TYR A 317 14.88 -9.00 -14.49
C TYR A 317 15.18 -10.39 -13.93
N PHE A 318 16.45 -10.79 -13.78
CA PHE A 318 16.81 -12.18 -13.43
C PHE A 318 16.31 -12.60 -12.04
N ASP A 319 16.49 -11.76 -11.01
CA ASP A 319 15.98 -12.02 -9.65
C ASP A 319 14.43 -11.97 -9.58
N THR A 320 13.82 -11.13 -10.42
CA THR A 320 12.36 -10.97 -10.47
C THR A 320 11.66 -12.19 -11.06
N TYR A 321 12.14 -12.75 -12.18
CA TYR A 321 11.52 -13.89 -12.86
C TYR A 321 11.91 -15.26 -12.28
N SER A 322 12.83 -15.32 -11.31
CA SER A 322 13.45 -16.55 -10.83
C SER A 322 14.15 -17.39 -11.92
N ALA A 323 14.31 -16.83 -13.13
CA ALA A 323 14.93 -17.49 -14.28
C ALA A 323 16.28 -18.04 -13.85
N MET A 324 16.47 -19.36 -14.01
CA MET A 324 17.78 -19.94 -13.77
C MET A 324 18.77 -19.25 -14.72
N PRO A 325 20.02 -18.95 -14.34
CA PRO A 325 21.01 -18.50 -15.29
C PRO A 325 21.31 -19.70 -16.19
N LEU A 326 20.70 -19.72 -17.37
CA LEU A 326 20.51 -20.96 -18.10
C LEU A 326 21.82 -21.51 -18.64
N PHE A 327 21.83 -22.82 -18.78
CA PHE A 327 22.92 -23.56 -19.37
C PHE A 327 23.12 -23.12 -20.84
N PRO A 328 24.28 -23.41 -21.45
CA PRO A 328 24.55 -23.07 -22.86
C PRO A 328 23.62 -23.80 -23.86
N GLU A 329 22.41 -23.27 -24.09
CA GLU A 329 21.35 -23.89 -24.90
C GLU A 329 21.49 -23.68 -26.42
N TYR A 330 21.96 -22.51 -26.87
CA TYR A 330 22.04 -22.21 -28.31
C TYR A 330 23.23 -22.90 -28.97
N ASN A 331 23.06 -23.44 -30.18
CA ASN A 331 24.21 -23.69 -31.05
C ASN A 331 24.84 -22.35 -31.52
N ARG A 332 26.11 -22.36 -31.92
CA ARG A 332 26.88 -21.14 -32.22
C ARG A 332 26.33 -20.32 -33.40
N LYS A 333 25.69 -20.94 -34.39
CA LYS A 333 25.12 -20.25 -35.56
C LYS A 333 23.87 -19.46 -35.15
N ASP A 334 23.02 -20.08 -34.34
CA ASP A 334 21.75 -19.49 -33.94
C ASP A 334 21.93 -18.46 -32.82
N TYR A 335 22.92 -18.66 -31.92
CA TYR A 335 23.42 -17.61 -31.02
C TYR A 335 23.87 -16.36 -31.79
N LEU A 336 24.75 -16.51 -32.79
CA LEU A 336 25.24 -15.38 -33.59
C LEU A 336 24.10 -14.71 -34.35
N THR A 337 23.09 -15.48 -34.77
CA THR A 337 21.87 -14.96 -35.38
C THR A 337 21.04 -14.15 -34.37
N ALA A 338 20.86 -14.61 -33.14
CA ALA A 338 20.18 -13.88 -32.07
C ALA A 338 20.89 -12.57 -31.70
N VAL A 339 22.22 -12.60 -31.52
CA VAL A 339 23.04 -11.40 -31.30
C VAL A 339 22.94 -10.43 -32.49
N LYS A 340 22.98 -10.93 -33.73
CA LYS A 340 22.80 -10.10 -34.92
C LYS A 340 21.43 -9.41 -34.94
N ASN A 341 20.34 -10.13 -34.66
CA ASN A 341 19.00 -9.54 -34.60
C ASN A 341 18.93 -8.41 -33.56
N SER A 342 19.50 -8.62 -32.37
CA SER A 342 19.55 -7.61 -31.32
C SER A 342 20.37 -6.39 -31.74
N PHE A 343 21.54 -6.61 -32.35
CA PHE A 343 22.36 -5.53 -32.91
C PHE A 343 21.60 -4.72 -33.97
N ASP A 344 20.98 -5.39 -34.94
CA ASP A 344 20.27 -4.75 -36.05
C ASP A 344 19.04 -3.96 -35.54
N GLN A 345 18.33 -4.46 -34.52
CA GLN A 345 17.24 -3.74 -33.85
C GLN A 345 17.72 -2.52 -33.05
N VAL A 346 18.81 -2.65 -32.30
CA VAL A 346 19.42 -1.53 -31.56
C VAL A 346 19.95 -0.47 -32.53
N GLN A 347 20.57 -0.86 -33.65
CA GLN A 347 20.99 0.06 -34.71
C GLN A 347 19.78 0.79 -35.30
N GLN A 348 18.72 0.07 -35.69
CA GLN A 348 17.52 0.66 -36.31
C GLN A 348 16.83 1.67 -35.38
N LEU A 349 16.66 1.33 -34.10
CA LEU A 349 16.05 2.26 -33.14
C LEU A 349 16.96 3.47 -32.85
N LEU A 350 18.28 3.25 -32.74
CA LEU A 350 19.23 4.34 -32.56
C LEU A 350 19.21 5.33 -33.74
N GLU A 351 19.16 4.84 -34.98
CA GLU A 351 19.08 5.67 -36.19
C GLU A 351 17.77 6.46 -36.29
N LEU A 352 16.64 5.90 -35.84
CA LEU A 352 15.36 6.61 -35.74
C LEU A 352 15.37 7.75 -34.70
N LEU A 353 16.09 7.56 -33.59
CA LEU A 353 16.10 8.52 -32.48
C LEU A 353 17.22 9.57 -32.56
N ILE A 354 18.36 9.27 -33.22
CA ILE A 354 19.56 10.12 -33.17
C ILE A 354 19.31 11.56 -33.65
N CYS A 355 18.48 11.74 -34.67
CA CYS A 355 18.12 13.06 -35.22
C CYS A 355 17.21 13.89 -34.29
N LYS A 356 16.76 13.31 -33.17
CA LYS A 356 15.94 13.94 -32.13
C LYS A 356 16.65 13.86 -30.77
N GLU A 357 17.98 13.99 -30.77
CA GLU A 357 18.89 13.86 -29.62
C GLU A 357 18.37 14.54 -28.33
N GLN A 358 17.89 15.79 -28.42
CA GLN A 358 17.43 16.56 -27.26
C GLN A 358 16.18 15.97 -26.57
N LEU A 359 15.35 15.21 -27.29
CA LEU A 359 14.13 14.57 -26.76
C LEU A 359 14.40 13.18 -26.17
N TYR A 360 15.40 12.46 -26.69
CA TYR A 360 15.64 11.04 -26.38
C TYR A 360 17.05 10.74 -25.85
N LEU A 361 17.77 11.75 -25.36
CA LEU A 361 19.17 11.65 -24.89
C LEU A 361 19.44 10.44 -23.99
N LEU A 362 18.55 10.16 -23.03
CA LEU A 362 18.64 9.01 -22.13
C LEU A 362 18.53 7.66 -22.86
N VAL A 363 17.54 7.54 -23.76
CA VAL A 363 17.27 6.35 -24.57
C VAL A 363 18.44 6.09 -25.52
N ILE A 364 18.95 7.14 -26.16
CA ILE A 364 20.11 7.09 -27.07
C ILE A 364 21.36 6.63 -26.33
N LEU A 365 21.63 7.16 -25.13
CA LEU A 365 22.76 6.73 -24.31
C LEU A 365 22.63 5.25 -23.89
N ARG A 366 21.43 4.79 -23.54
CA ARG A 366 21.17 3.38 -23.23
C ARG A 366 21.39 2.46 -24.43
N LEU A 367 20.89 2.82 -25.61
CA LEU A 367 21.15 2.10 -26.87
C LEU A 367 22.66 2.03 -27.19
N ILE A 368 23.41 3.11 -26.98
CA ILE A 368 24.87 3.14 -27.17
C ILE A 368 25.58 2.23 -26.16
N ARG A 369 25.19 2.24 -24.88
CA ARG A 369 25.70 1.30 -23.87
C ARG A 369 25.37 -0.15 -24.24
N LEU A 370 24.19 -0.42 -24.79
CA LEU A 370 23.77 -1.76 -25.22
C LEU A 370 24.57 -2.26 -26.45
N LEU A 371 24.82 -1.40 -27.45
CA LEU A 371 25.75 -1.71 -28.56
C LEU A 371 27.14 -2.07 -28.04
N ILE A 372 27.65 -1.33 -27.05
CA ILE A 372 28.93 -1.63 -26.42
C ILE A 372 28.90 -3.03 -25.79
N LEU A 373 27.90 -3.34 -24.96
CA LEU A 373 27.77 -4.64 -24.30
C LEU A 373 27.73 -5.80 -25.33
N ILE A 374 27.03 -5.62 -26.46
CA ILE A 374 27.04 -6.59 -27.58
C ILE A 374 28.47 -6.87 -28.07
N GLY A 375 29.29 -5.84 -28.29
CA GLY A 375 30.70 -6.02 -28.69
C GLY A 375 31.65 -6.44 -27.56
N LEU A 376 31.31 -6.15 -26.31
CA LEU A 376 32.07 -6.66 -25.17
C LEU A 376 31.95 -8.18 -25.10
N ASN A 377 30.72 -8.70 -25.16
CA ASN A 377 30.44 -10.13 -25.06
C ASN A 377 30.77 -10.88 -26.37
N GLU A 378 30.27 -10.40 -27.51
CA GLU A 378 30.48 -11.00 -28.82
C GLU A 378 31.38 -10.10 -29.70
N SER A 379 32.69 -10.32 -29.58
CA SER A 379 33.73 -9.47 -30.16
C SER A 379 33.70 -9.36 -31.69
N THR A 380 33.00 -10.24 -32.41
CA THR A 380 32.82 -10.13 -33.87
C THR A 380 32.07 -8.85 -34.29
N PHE A 381 31.31 -8.20 -33.39
CA PHE A 381 30.59 -6.95 -33.70
C PHE A 381 31.40 -5.67 -33.42
N ILE A 382 32.56 -5.74 -32.75
CA ILE A 382 33.33 -4.54 -32.33
C ILE A 382 33.69 -3.62 -33.50
N THR A 383 34.11 -4.18 -34.64
CA THR A 383 34.44 -3.40 -35.84
C THR A 383 33.22 -2.70 -36.45
N ARG A 384 32.05 -3.37 -36.46
CA ARG A 384 30.77 -2.79 -36.87
C ARG A 384 30.31 -1.68 -35.91
N ILE A 385 30.50 -1.86 -34.60
CA ILE A 385 30.22 -0.85 -33.56
C ILE A 385 31.07 0.40 -33.77
N PHE A 386 32.39 0.27 -33.90
CA PHE A 386 33.27 1.43 -34.14
C PHE A 386 33.00 2.12 -35.48
N SER A 387 32.61 1.37 -36.51
CA SER A 387 32.20 1.94 -37.80
C SER A 387 30.91 2.78 -37.67
N LEU A 388 29.91 2.26 -36.95
CA LEU A 388 28.68 2.98 -36.63
C LEU A 388 28.96 4.19 -35.73
N PHE A 389 29.85 4.08 -34.74
CA PHE A 389 30.21 5.19 -33.86
C PHE A 389 30.90 6.33 -34.60
N LYS A 390 31.80 6.03 -35.54
CA LYS A 390 32.42 7.02 -36.44
C LYS A 390 31.36 7.78 -37.27
N TYR A 391 30.33 7.08 -37.76
CA TYR A 391 29.21 7.68 -38.49
C TYR A 391 28.32 8.55 -37.59
N LEU A 392 27.93 8.06 -36.41
CA LEU A 392 27.05 8.76 -35.48
C LEU A 392 27.72 9.97 -34.81
N ASN A 393 29.04 9.96 -34.58
CA ASN A 393 29.79 11.04 -33.94
C ASN A 393 29.57 12.41 -34.61
N ASN A 394 29.32 12.42 -35.92
CA ASN A 394 29.10 13.62 -36.72
C ASN A 394 27.62 14.08 -36.73
N LYS A 395 26.68 13.25 -36.24
CA LYS A 395 25.24 13.55 -36.17
C LYS A 395 24.78 14.10 -34.81
N VAL A 396 25.62 14.03 -33.78
CA VAL A 396 25.26 14.34 -32.39
C VAL A 396 25.94 15.61 -31.88
N SER A 397 25.30 16.29 -30.94
CA SER A 397 25.84 17.45 -30.24
C SER A 397 26.48 17.08 -28.90
N SER A 398 25.83 16.20 -28.13
CA SER A 398 26.10 15.91 -26.71
C SER A 398 27.53 15.44 -26.41
N ALA A 399 28.15 16.10 -25.42
CA ALA A 399 29.46 15.71 -24.91
C ALA A 399 29.46 14.30 -24.31
N LYS A 400 28.41 13.92 -23.56
CA LYS A 400 28.31 12.59 -22.92
C LYS A 400 28.10 11.46 -23.93
N ILE A 401 27.40 11.71 -25.04
CA ILE A 401 27.38 10.76 -26.18
C ILE A 401 28.76 10.70 -26.86
N LYS A 402 29.36 11.84 -27.20
CA LYS A 402 30.69 11.90 -27.83
C LYS A 402 31.80 11.25 -26.99
N LYS A 403 31.66 11.22 -25.66
CA LYS A 403 32.56 10.48 -24.74
C LYS A 403 32.66 8.99 -25.10
N TYR A 404 31.57 8.38 -25.57
CA TYR A 404 31.55 7.00 -26.10
C TYR A 404 31.97 6.94 -27.58
N LEU A 405 31.37 7.78 -28.44
CA LEU A 405 31.55 7.64 -29.89
C LEU A 405 32.96 7.98 -30.40
N LYS A 406 33.77 8.71 -29.61
CA LYS A 406 35.18 9.00 -29.92
C LYS A 406 36.15 7.86 -29.60
N GLN A 407 35.73 6.81 -28.89
CA GLN A 407 36.63 5.74 -28.45
C GLN A 407 37.04 4.81 -29.59
N LYS A 408 38.31 4.37 -29.58
CA LYS A 408 38.93 3.58 -30.66
C LYS A 408 39.43 2.19 -30.25
N SER A 409 39.42 1.85 -28.97
CA SER A 409 39.87 0.56 -28.43
C SER A 409 38.86 0.00 -27.43
N LYS A 410 38.87 -1.32 -27.24
CA LYS A 410 37.93 -2.01 -26.34
C LYS A 410 38.15 -1.61 -24.88
N GLU A 411 39.40 -1.51 -24.46
CA GLU A 411 39.83 -1.09 -23.14
C GLU A 411 39.33 0.33 -22.79
N SER A 412 39.48 1.30 -23.71
CA SER A 412 38.98 2.67 -23.48
C SER A 412 37.45 2.73 -23.43
N VAL A 413 36.75 1.91 -24.22
CA VAL A 413 35.29 1.78 -24.14
C VAL A 413 34.84 1.19 -22.80
N ILE A 414 35.50 0.14 -22.30
CA ILE A 414 35.22 -0.46 -20.99
C ILE A 414 35.43 0.57 -19.88
N ASN A 415 36.53 1.32 -19.92
CA ASN A 415 36.82 2.34 -18.91
C ASN A 415 35.80 3.49 -18.94
N VAL A 416 35.29 3.89 -20.11
CA VAL A 416 34.19 4.88 -20.18
C VAL A 416 32.88 4.30 -19.65
N LEU A 417 32.55 3.05 -19.98
CA LEU A 417 31.31 2.40 -19.52
C LEU A 417 31.32 2.17 -17.99
N TYR A 418 32.41 1.64 -17.44
CA TYR A 418 32.56 1.38 -16.00
C TYR A 418 32.37 2.66 -15.17
N ASN A 419 33.11 3.72 -15.50
CA ASN A 419 33.06 4.98 -14.76
C ASN A 419 31.73 5.72 -14.94
N ASP A 420 31.05 5.56 -16.07
CA ASP A 420 29.72 6.13 -16.31
C ASP A 420 28.63 5.41 -15.51
N LEU A 421 28.63 4.06 -15.47
CA LEU A 421 27.67 3.30 -14.64
C LEU A 421 27.88 3.55 -13.14
N LYS A 422 29.14 3.59 -12.69
CA LYS A 422 29.52 3.77 -11.28
C LYS A 422 29.31 5.19 -10.75
N GLU A 423 29.09 6.18 -11.62
CA GLU A 423 29.04 7.64 -11.36
C GLU A 423 28.19 8.06 -10.15
N THR A 424 27.14 7.31 -9.80
CA THR A 424 26.18 7.59 -8.72
C THR A 424 26.06 6.48 -7.68
N GLY A 425 26.78 5.35 -7.86
CA GLY A 425 26.61 4.12 -7.08
C GLY A 425 25.27 3.37 -7.28
N CYS A 426 24.34 3.93 -8.06
CA CYS A 426 23.06 3.29 -8.41
C CYS A 426 23.24 2.06 -9.31
N ASP A 427 24.31 2.01 -10.11
CA ASP A 427 24.65 0.87 -10.97
C ASP A 427 26.16 0.60 -10.96
N SER A 428 26.58 -0.51 -11.56
CA SER A 428 27.99 -0.85 -11.80
C SER A 428 28.13 -1.83 -12.97
N LEU A 429 29.24 -1.78 -13.70
CA LEU A 429 29.58 -2.86 -14.63
C LEU A 429 30.06 -4.08 -13.83
N ILE A 430 29.53 -5.25 -14.14
CA ILE A 430 29.89 -6.54 -13.51
C ILE A 430 30.18 -7.60 -14.57
N ILE A 431 30.93 -8.62 -14.16
CA ILE A 431 31.14 -9.88 -14.90
C ILE A 431 30.28 -10.95 -14.23
N VAL A 432 29.46 -11.66 -14.99
CA VAL A 432 28.75 -12.86 -14.53
C VAL A 432 29.48 -14.07 -15.11
N TYR A 433 29.88 -15.02 -14.27
CA TYR A 433 30.68 -16.19 -14.62
C TYR A 433 30.06 -17.49 -14.07
N TYR A 434 29.62 -18.36 -14.97
CA TYR A 434 29.20 -19.72 -14.64
C TYR A 434 30.41 -20.66 -14.53
N GLN A 435 30.53 -21.35 -13.40
CA GLN A 435 31.56 -22.37 -13.16
C GLN A 435 30.99 -23.76 -13.45
N LEU A 436 31.44 -24.36 -14.55
CA LEU A 436 31.19 -25.77 -14.89
C LEU A 436 32.08 -26.67 -14.02
N GLU A 437 31.49 -27.70 -13.43
CA GLU A 437 32.17 -28.56 -12.43
C GLU A 437 33.28 -29.41 -13.05
N ASP A 438 33.10 -29.92 -14.28
CA ASP A 438 34.06 -30.76 -15.00
C ASP A 438 35.18 -29.99 -15.74
N ILE A 439 35.22 -28.65 -15.67
CA ILE A 439 36.23 -27.84 -16.37
C ILE A 439 37.18 -27.19 -15.34
N PRO A 440 38.47 -27.59 -15.27
CA PRO A 440 39.42 -26.97 -14.35
C PRO A 440 39.49 -25.47 -14.63
N SER A 441 39.43 -24.68 -13.55
CA SER A 441 39.06 -23.26 -13.55
C SER A 441 39.69 -22.46 -14.69
N LYS A 442 38.96 -22.33 -15.81
CA LYS A 442 39.38 -21.47 -16.91
C LYS A 442 39.32 -20.04 -16.41
N ILE A 443 40.51 -19.46 -16.22
CA ILE A 443 40.75 -18.02 -16.08
C ILE A 443 39.74 -17.28 -16.94
N SER A 444 38.93 -16.42 -16.32
CA SER A 444 37.90 -15.69 -17.07
C SER A 444 38.60 -14.89 -18.16
N LYS A 445 38.01 -14.88 -19.34
CA LYS A 445 38.38 -14.00 -20.47
C LYS A 445 38.44 -12.53 -20.05
N TRP A 446 37.77 -12.20 -18.94
CA TRP A 446 37.65 -10.88 -18.36
C TRP A 446 38.45 -10.68 -17.06
N GLU A 447 39.22 -11.66 -16.59
CA GLU A 447 39.99 -11.58 -15.34
C GLU A 447 41.00 -10.43 -15.32
N LYS A 448 41.60 -10.10 -16.48
CA LYS A 448 42.45 -8.91 -16.63
C LYS A 448 41.73 -7.58 -16.32
N TYR A 449 40.39 -7.58 -16.24
CA TYR A 449 39.57 -6.41 -15.91
C TYR A 449 39.07 -6.38 -14.46
N GLU A 450 39.16 -7.47 -13.70
CA GLU A 450 38.89 -7.47 -12.25
C GLU A 450 39.82 -6.46 -11.54
N LYS A 451 41.03 -6.28 -12.07
CA LYS A 451 42.02 -5.26 -11.66
C LYS A 451 41.55 -3.79 -11.79
N TYR A 452 40.46 -3.50 -12.50
CA TYR A 452 39.83 -2.16 -12.53
C TYR A 452 38.72 -2.00 -11.48
N GLY A 453 38.55 -2.95 -10.56
CA GLY A 453 37.47 -2.94 -9.57
C GLY A 453 36.10 -3.26 -10.18
N ILE A 454 36.07 -4.11 -11.21
CA ILE A 454 34.85 -4.71 -11.75
C ILE A 454 34.55 -5.98 -10.94
N ILE A 455 33.35 -6.07 -10.37
CA ILE A 455 32.95 -7.22 -9.56
C ILE A 455 32.61 -8.41 -10.47
N LYS A 456 33.07 -9.60 -10.08
CA LYS A 456 32.78 -10.88 -10.74
C LYS A 456 31.88 -11.73 -9.87
N LEU A 457 30.73 -12.12 -10.41
CA LEU A 457 29.82 -13.09 -9.80
C LEU A 457 30.14 -14.48 -10.32
N THR A 458 30.81 -15.30 -9.51
CA THR A 458 31.01 -16.73 -9.79
C THR A 458 29.85 -17.54 -9.20
N TYR A 459 29.32 -18.50 -9.94
CA TYR A 459 28.30 -19.44 -9.47
C TYR A 459 28.35 -20.77 -10.25
N ASN A 460 28.06 -21.90 -9.59
CA ASN A 460 27.84 -23.22 -10.23
C ASN A 460 26.36 -23.66 -10.21
N SER A 461 25.50 -22.96 -9.46
CA SER A 461 24.08 -23.29 -9.30
C SER A 461 23.19 -22.04 -9.28
N ALA A 462 21.88 -22.21 -9.52
CA ALA A 462 20.93 -21.10 -9.40
C ALA A 462 20.72 -20.62 -7.94
N LYS A 463 21.05 -21.45 -6.94
CA LYS A 463 21.05 -21.06 -5.53
C LYS A 463 22.25 -20.15 -5.23
N ASP A 464 23.42 -20.54 -5.72
CA ASP A 464 24.69 -19.83 -5.56
C ASP A 464 24.66 -18.50 -6.32
N PHE A 465 24.05 -18.46 -7.51
CA PHE A 465 23.77 -17.22 -8.23
C PHE A 465 22.91 -16.25 -7.39
N ARG A 466 21.78 -16.71 -6.84
CA ARG A 466 20.92 -15.87 -5.98
C ARG A 466 21.65 -15.40 -4.71
N SER A 467 22.55 -16.21 -4.17
CA SER A 467 23.43 -15.84 -3.04
C SER A 467 24.40 -14.72 -3.45
N ALA A 468 25.10 -14.89 -4.56
CA ALA A 468 26.04 -13.91 -5.12
C ALA A 468 25.34 -12.59 -5.51
N LEU A 469 24.08 -12.65 -5.99
CA LEU A 469 23.24 -11.46 -6.17
C LEU A 469 23.02 -10.70 -4.86
N GLN A 470 22.72 -11.38 -3.74
CA GLN A 470 22.51 -10.67 -2.46
C GLN A 470 23.79 -9.93 -2.02
N GLN A 471 24.98 -10.49 -2.30
CA GLN A 471 26.27 -9.90 -1.91
C GLN A 471 26.61 -8.59 -2.63
N ILE A 472 26.07 -8.35 -3.84
CA ILE A 472 26.35 -7.13 -4.62
C ILE A 472 25.23 -6.08 -4.59
N LYS A 473 24.17 -6.32 -3.79
CA LYS A 473 23.10 -5.33 -3.55
C LYS A 473 23.67 -4.00 -3.06
N SER A 474 22.94 -2.91 -3.30
CA SER A 474 23.25 -1.63 -2.68
C SER A 474 23.24 -1.75 -1.15
N SER A 475 24.14 -1.04 -0.47
CA SER A 475 24.26 -1.05 1.01
C SER A 475 22.96 -0.68 1.71
N VAL A 476 22.15 0.18 1.11
CA VAL A 476 20.79 0.56 1.57
C VAL A 476 19.86 -0.66 1.67
N VAL A 477 19.99 -1.61 0.74
CA VAL A 477 19.19 -2.85 0.71
C VAL A 477 19.83 -3.95 1.57
N ALA A 478 21.15 -3.90 1.79
CA ALA A 478 21.83 -4.82 2.69
C ALA A 478 21.41 -4.61 4.16
N GLY A 479 21.19 -3.36 4.59
CA GLY A 479 20.79 -3.03 5.96
C GLY A 479 19.42 -3.59 6.37
N GLY A 480 18.44 -3.60 5.46
CA GLY A 480 17.08 -4.10 5.74
C GLY A 480 16.95 -5.63 5.86
N ASN A 481 17.96 -6.39 5.43
CA ASN A 481 17.88 -7.85 5.29
C ASN A 481 18.04 -8.65 6.61
N VAL A 482 18.22 -7.99 7.75
CA VAL A 482 18.46 -8.67 9.05
C VAL A 482 17.17 -9.28 9.64
N ILE A 483 15.99 -8.76 9.26
CA ILE A 483 14.69 -9.11 9.90
C ILE A 483 13.70 -9.74 8.89
N SER A 484 14.07 -10.83 8.21
CA SER A 484 13.09 -11.68 7.50
C SER A 484 13.60 -13.08 7.15
N LYS A 485 13.54 -14.02 8.09
CA LYS A 485 13.73 -15.47 7.80
C LYS A 485 12.90 -16.48 8.59
N ASN A 486 12.24 -16.08 9.69
CA ASN A 486 11.66 -17.02 10.66
C ASN A 486 10.11 -16.97 10.78
N GLN A 487 9.40 -16.29 9.88
CA GLN A 487 7.93 -16.10 9.97
C GLN A 487 7.12 -16.60 8.76
N SER A 488 7.70 -17.44 7.88
CA SER A 488 7.00 -18.00 6.73
C SER A 488 6.88 -19.54 6.78
N GLN A 489 6.56 -20.10 7.95
CA GLN A 489 6.37 -21.55 8.10
C GLN A 489 5.42 -21.98 9.24
N SER A 490 4.22 -21.39 9.32
CA SER A 490 3.12 -21.87 10.17
C SER A 490 1.84 -22.07 9.34
N GLN A 491 1.52 -23.34 9.12
CA GLN A 491 0.30 -23.98 8.60
C GLN A 491 -0.92 -23.10 8.25
N SER A 492 -1.42 -23.31 7.03
CA SER A 492 -2.81 -23.01 6.64
C SER A 492 -3.78 -24.01 7.27
N ASN A 493 -4.91 -23.52 7.80
CA ASN A 493 -6.21 -24.20 7.86
C ASN A 493 -7.32 -23.12 8.00
N GLU A 494 -8.59 -23.52 7.96
CA GLU A 494 -9.68 -22.70 7.40
C GLU A 494 -10.53 -21.91 8.41
N SER A 495 -11.20 -20.86 7.90
CA SER A 495 -12.44 -20.19 8.40
C SER A 495 -12.59 -19.92 9.91
N SER A 496 -12.81 -18.68 10.35
CA SER A 496 -14.07 -17.97 10.08
C SER A 496 -14.02 -16.48 10.52
N ASP A 497 -15.04 -15.72 10.11
CA ASP A 497 -15.47 -14.37 10.53
C ASP A 497 -14.49 -13.23 10.84
N LYS A 498 -14.85 -12.04 10.33
CA LYS A 498 -14.02 -10.83 10.36
C LYS A 498 -14.58 -9.80 11.34
N ASN A 499 -13.84 -9.57 12.41
CA ASN A 499 -13.62 -8.22 12.92
C ASN A 499 -12.13 -7.89 12.73
N THR A 500 -11.77 -7.40 11.54
CA THR A 500 -10.42 -6.86 11.31
C THR A 500 -10.27 -5.57 12.09
N ASP A 501 -9.42 -5.57 13.11
CA ASP A 501 -9.14 -4.38 13.90
C ASP A 501 -8.42 -3.32 13.04
N LEU A 502 -8.64 -2.05 13.36
CA LEU A 502 -8.18 -0.90 12.58
C LEU A 502 -6.73 -0.49 12.89
N THR A 503 -6.21 -0.92 14.04
CA THR A 503 -4.85 -0.71 14.56
C THR A 503 -3.78 -1.43 13.74
N ASP A 504 -3.94 -2.74 13.50
CA ASP A 504 -2.98 -3.62 12.77
C ASP A 504 -2.54 -3.08 11.40
N THR A 505 -3.36 -2.23 10.78
CA THR A 505 -3.11 -1.70 9.43
C THR A 505 -1.95 -0.68 9.37
N PHE A 506 -1.49 -0.15 10.51
CA PHE A 506 -0.38 0.81 10.56
C PHE A 506 0.96 0.24 11.00
N GLU A 507 0.98 -0.75 11.91
CA GLU A 507 2.24 -1.28 12.47
C GLU A 507 3.05 -2.11 11.46
N GLN A 508 2.39 -2.72 10.47
CA GLN A 508 3.05 -3.54 9.43
C GLN A 508 3.81 -2.74 8.36
N LEU A 509 4.05 -1.44 8.58
CA LEU A 509 4.77 -0.57 7.64
C LEU A 509 6.21 -0.32 8.10
N ALA A 510 7.13 -1.14 7.57
CA ALA A 510 8.58 -1.00 7.72
C ALA A 510 9.12 0.19 6.91
N PHE A 511 8.77 1.41 7.32
CA PHE A 511 9.40 2.65 6.87
C PHE A 511 10.79 2.84 7.50
N SER A 512 11.60 3.73 6.93
CA SER A 512 12.81 4.24 7.56
C SER A 512 12.55 4.85 8.95
N GLU A 513 13.53 4.71 9.84
CA GLU A 513 13.49 5.07 11.26
C GLU A 513 13.00 6.51 11.51
N GLU A 514 13.44 7.46 10.69
CA GLU A 514 13.00 8.87 10.71
C GLU A 514 11.47 9.02 10.52
N VAL A 515 10.87 8.20 9.67
CA VAL A 515 9.42 8.21 9.37
C VAL A 515 8.65 7.46 10.44
N GLN A 516 9.18 6.35 10.98
CA GLN A 516 8.56 5.68 12.12
C GLN A 516 8.56 6.57 13.37
N VAL A 517 9.67 7.24 13.69
CA VAL A 517 9.72 8.24 14.79
C VAL A 517 8.66 9.33 14.61
N TRP A 518 8.48 9.85 13.39
CA TRP A 518 7.45 10.86 13.11
C TRP A 518 6.02 10.31 13.27
N LEU A 519 5.74 9.08 12.83
CA LEU A 519 4.44 8.43 13.02
C LEU A 519 4.16 8.14 14.50
N SER A 520 5.15 7.65 15.25
CA SER A 520 5.05 7.46 16.70
C SER A 520 4.83 8.78 17.44
N GLN A 521 5.44 9.88 17.00
CA GLN A 521 5.18 11.22 17.55
C GLN A 521 3.75 11.72 17.27
N MET A 522 3.16 11.37 16.12
CA MET A 522 1.76 11.69 15.83
C MET A 522 0.77 10.82 16.60
N HIS A 523 1.08 9.54 16.78
CA HIS A 523 0.26 8.58 17.55
C HIS A 523 0.29 8.89 19.05
N ASN A 524 1.48 9.20 19.59
CA ASN A 524 1.69 9.52 21.00
C ASN A 524 1.51 11.01 21.30
N CYS A 525 0.91 11.77 20.38
CA CYS A 525 0.50 13.15 20.61
C CYS A 525 -0.70 13.15 21.58
N PRO A 526 -0.63 13.83 22.75
CA PRO A 526 -1.71 13.82 23.74
C PRO A 526 -3.06 14.30 23.18
N LYS A 527 -3.04 15.22 22.20
CA LYS A 527 -4.26 15.71 21.51
C LYS A 527 -4.90 14.63 20.63
N THR A 528 -4.11 13.76 19.99
CA THR A 528 -4.61 12.63 19.19
C THR A 528 -5.25 11.58 20.10
N GLN A 529 -4.56 11.21 21.18
CA GLN A 529 -5.02 10.20 22.14
C GLN A 529 -6.29 10.65 22.87
N GLU A 530 -6.35 11.89 23.37
CA GLU A 530 -7.53 12.42 24.04
C GLU A 530 -8.73 12.59 23.09
N ALA A 531 -8.50 12.91 21.81
CA ALA A 531 -9.56 12.93 20.81
C ALA A 531 -10.10 11.52 20.52
N ALA A 532 -9.23 10.53 20.38
CA ALA A 532 -9.61 9.13 20.20
C ALA A 532 -10.38 8.60 21.42
N ARG A 533 -9.89 8.88 22.64
CA ARG A 533 -10.55 8.53 23.91
C ARG A 533 -11.95 9.14 24.00
N LYS A 534 -12.11 10.44 23.68
CA LYS A 534 -13.41 11.11 23.64
C LYS A 534 -14.38 10.51 22.62
N ILE A 535 -13.90 10.11 21.44
CA ILE A 535 -14.73 9.41 20.44
C ILE A 535 -15.15 8.02 20.95
N GLN A 536 -14.23 7.24 21.55
CA GLN A 536 -14.55 5.94 22.14
C GLN A 536 -15.56 6.03 23.30
N VAL A 537 -15.36 6.97 24.24
CA VAL A 537 -16.29 7.21 25.37
C VAL A 537 -17.67 7.61 24.85
N TRP A 538 -17.74 8.51 23.87
CA TRP A 538 -18.99 8.90 23.23
C TRP A 538 -19.68 7.71 22.54
N PHE A 539 -18.94 6.87 21.81
CA PHE A 539 -19.45 5.63 21.23
C PHE A 539 -20.00 4.66 22.29
N ARG A 540 -19.29 4.46 23.40
CA ARG A 540 -19.75 3.64 24.54
C ARG A 540 -21.05 4.19 25.13
N ARG A 541 -21.15 5.50 25.38
CA ARG A 541 -22.36 6.16 25.89
C ARG A 541 -23.54 6.07 24.90
N VAL A 542 -23.30 6.18 23.59
CA VAL A 542 -24.33 6.01 22.54
C VAL A 542 -24.81 4.56 22.42
N TYR A 543 -23.90 3.58 22.46
CA TYR A 543 -24.26 2.15 22.39
C TYR A 543 -25.01 1.67 23.64
N LYS A 544 -24.57 2.10 24.85
CA LYS A 544 -25.31 1.89 26.11
C LYS A 544 -26.78 2.33 25.98
N ARG A 545 -27.03 3.54 25.45
CA ARG A 545 -28.39 4.10 25.25
C ARG A 545 -29.31 3.29 24.33
N VAL A 546 -28.79 2.40 23.48
CA VAL A 546 -29.63 1.44 22.72
C VAL A 546 -30.04 0.27 23.61
N LYS A 547 -29.07 -0.31 24.32
CA LYS A 547 -29.27 -1.52 25.14
C LYS A 547 -30.16 -1.27 26.36
N PHE A 548 -30.20 -0.03 26.87
CA PHE A 548 -31.17 0.40 27.90
C PHE A 548 -32.58 0.69 27.36
N ARG A 549 -32.90 0.32 26.10
CA ARG A 549 -34.23 0.54 25.49
C ARG A 549 -34.82 -0.68 24.79
N SER A 550 -34.12 -1.83 24.80
CA SER A 550 -34.69 -3.12 24.39
C SER A 550 -35.59 -3.71 25.47
N ASP A 551 -35.19 -3.54 26.73
CA ASP A 551 -35.88 -4.06 27.90
C ASP A 551 -36.57 -2.90 28.62
N TYR A 552 -37.89 -3.03 28.84
CA TYR A 552 -38.74 -1.93 29.32
C TYR A 552 -38.59 -1.74 30.84
N ASP A 553 -37.92 -0.67 31.24
CA ASP A 553 -37.78 -0.29 32.64
C ASP A 553 -38.88 0.71 33.05
N THR A 554 -39.69 0.36 34.06
CA THR A 554 -40.75 1.24 34.59
C THR A 554 -40.16 2.44 35.33
N ILE A 555 -39.03 2.25 36.00
CA ILE A 555 -38.36 3.26 36.83
C ILE A 555 -37.99 4.49 36.00
N LEU A 556 -37.48 4.28 34.77
CA LEU A 556 -37.10 5.37 33.87
C LEU A 556 -38.31 6.18 33.37
N ASN A 557 -39.48 5.53 33.21
CA ASN A 557 -40.72 6.21 32.86
C ASN A 557 -41.27 7.02 34.05
N GLU A 558 -41.18 6.49 35.27
CA GLU A 558 -41.59 7.17 36.51
C GLU A 558 -40.75 8.44 36.73
N ILE A 559 -39.42 8.33 36.74
CA ILE A 559 -38.50 9.48 36.90
C ILE A 559 -38.72 10.55 35.81
N TYR A 560 -38.94 10.14 34.56
CA TYR A 560 -39.22 11.07 33.46
C TYR A 560 -40.60 11.75 33.58
N ASN A 561 -41.61 11.04 34.12
CA ASN A 561 -42.93 11.59 34.40
C ASN A 561 -42.89 12.58 35.57
N ASP A 562 -42.18 12.26 36.65
CA ASP A 562 -42.02 13.14 37.81
C ASP A 562 -41.24 14.42 37.46
N MET A 563 -40.11 14.30 36.75
CA MET A 563 -39.45 15.44 36.10
C MET A 563 -40.40 16.21 35.19
N THR A 564 -41.34 15.53 34.53
CA THR A 564 -42.30 16.18 33.63
C THR A 564 -43.38 16.97 34.35
N ILE A 565 -43.92 16.44 35.45
CA ILE A 565 -44.89 17.10 36.34
C ILE A 565 -44.22 18.31 37.01
N PHE A 566 -43.04 18.12 37.60
CA PHE A 566 -42.28 19.18 38.26
C PHE A 566 -41.93 20.34 37.31
N CYS A 567 -41.46 20.03 36.10
CA CYS A 567 -41.22 21.05 35.07
C CYS A 567 -42.51 21.77 34.63
N HIS A 568 -43.68 21.12 34.69
CA HIS A 568 -44.95 21.75 34.32
C HIS A 568 -45.39 22.80 35.35
N ALA A 569 -45.29 22.47 36.64
CA ALA A 569 -45.51 23.45 37.71
C ALA A 569 -44.53 24.64 37.60
N LEU A 570 -43.25 24.38 37.30
CA LEU A 570 -42.26 25.44 37.08
C LEU A 570 -42.56 26.32 35.84
N MET A 571 -43.18 25.78 34.79
CA MET A 571 -43.62 26.59 33.63
C MET A 571 -44.70 27.61 34.02
N GLU A 572 -45.57 27.25 34.97
CA GLU A 572 -46.65 28.11 35.44
C GLU A 572 -46.14 29.16 36.45
N GLU A 573 -45.20 28.79 37.33
CA GLU A 573 -44.59 29.72 38.29
C GLU A 573 -43.61 30.73 37.67
N LYS A 574 -42.78 30.32 36.69
CA LYS A 574 -41.65 31.13 36.18
C LYS A 574 -41.65 31.44 34.67
N GLY A 575 -42.61 30.92 33.92
CA GLY A 575 -42.85 31.29 32.53
C GLY A 575 -41.86 30.72 31.49
N LYS A 576 -42.34 30.63 30.24
CA LYS A 576 -41.73 29.83 29.15
C LYS A 576 -40.23 30.06 28.89
N LYS A 577 -39.69 31.26 29.12
CA LYS A 577 -38.31 31.61 28.71
C LYS A 577 -37.23 31.14 29.69
N ALA A 578 -37.53 31.00 30.97
CA ALA A 578 -36.61 30.40 31.95
C ALA A 578 -36.59 28.87 31.80
N VAL A 579 -37.76 28.27 31.60
CA VAL A 579 -37.95 26.81 31.67
C VAL A 579 -37.50 26.10 30.38
N SER A 580 -37.23 26.79 29.27
CA SER A 580 -36.69 26.14 28.07
C SER A 580 -35.25 25.62 28.24
N LYS A 581 -34.34 26.37 28.90
CA LYS A 581 -33.00 25.86 29.25
C LYS A 581 -33.11 24.75 30.31
N TYR A 582 -34.02 24.94 31.29
CA TYR A 582 -34.23 23.98 32.39
C TYR A 582 -34.78 22.63 31.93
N ASN A 583 -35.74 22.61 30.99
CA ASN A 583 -36.29 21.38 30.42
C ASN A 583 -35.23 20.46 29.78
N ILE A 584 -34.15 21.02 29.20
CA ILE A 584 -33.10 20.22 28.53
C ILE A 584 -32.17 19.55 29.56
N LEU A 585 -31.80 20.27 30.63
CA LEU A 585 -31.00 19.73 31.72
C LEU A 585 -31.81 18.71 32.54
N LEU A 586 -33.02 19.07 32.95
CA LEU A 586 -33.87 18.21 33.79
C LEU A 586 -34.37 16.97 33.04
N LYS A 587 -35.05 17.13 31.90
CA LYS A 587 -35.67 16.00 31.17
C LYS A 587 -34.71 15.26 30.22
N GLY A 588 -33.44 15.66 30.22
CA GLY A 588 -32.37 15.03 29.46
C GLY A 588 -31.31 14.48 30.40
N GLN A 589 -30.25 15.28 30.64
CA GLN A 589 -29.07 14.82 31.38
C GLN A 589 -29.38 14.36 32.81
N THR A 590 -30.29 15.03 33.53
CA THR A 590 -30.61 14.66 34.92
C THR A 590 -31.35 13.31 34.99
N VAL A 591 -32.32 13.05 34.09
CA VAL A 591 -32.98 11.72 34.00
C VAL A 591 -31.98 10.63 33.59
N ASP A 592 -31.14 10.88 32.58
CA ASP A 592 -30.13 9.92 32.12
C ASP A 592 -29.13 9.55 33.24
N ILE A 593 -28.68 10.55 34.03
CA ILE A 593 -27.72 10.36 35.12
C ILE A 593 -28.34 9.68 36.34
N ILE A 594 -29.55 10.06 36.77
CA ILE A 594 -30.27 9.37 37.85
C ILE A 594 -30.52 7.91 37.47
N ALA A 595 -30.89 7.63 36.22
CA ALA A 595 -31.09 6.26 35.73
C ALA A 595 -29.78 5.45 35.70
N GLU A 596 -28.66 6.01 35.24
CA GLU A 596 -27.36 5.32 35.30
C GLU A 596 -26.88 5.11 36.75
N LEU A 597 -27.16 6.02 37.69
CA LEU A 597 -26.87 5.84 39.11
C LEU A 597 -27.68 4.70 39.76
N ILE A 598 -29.00 4.60 39.54
CA ILE A 598 -29.85 3.50 40.05
C ILE A 598 -29.45 2.14 39.46
N MET A 599 -29.14 2.14 38.15
CA MET A 599 -28.68 0.95 37.43
C MET A 599 -27.25 0.54 37.81
N LEU A 600 -26.41 1.48 38.29
CA LEU A 600 -25.16 1.17 38.97
C LEU A 600 -25.41 0.61 40.36
N GLN A 601 -26.28 1.22 41.18
CA GLN A 601 -26.58 0.78 42.55
C GLN A 601 -27.00 -0.70 42.61
N SER A 602 -27.84 -1.15 41.68
CA SER A 602 -28.26 -2.55 41.54
C SER A 602 -27.19 -3.47 40.92
N LYS A 603 -26.25 -2.95 40.13
CA LYS A 603 -25.09 -3.71 39.63
C LYS A 603 -23.99 -3.87 40.67
N MET A 604 -23.76 -2.85 41.49
CA MET A 604 -22.91 -2.93 42.66
C MET A 604 -23.43 -4.02 43.58
N GLU A 605 -24.74 -4.11 43.82
CA GLU A 605 -25.34 -5.16 44.65
C GLU A 605 -25.05 -6.57 44.08
N VAL A 606 -25.17 -6.74 42.76
CA VAL A 606 -24.85 -8.02 42.08
C VAL A 606 -23.36 -8.34 42.09
N ILE A 607 -22.46 -7.35 42.12
CA ILE A 607 -21.00 -7.55 42.22
C ILE A 607 -20.57 -7.78 43.67
N GLU A 608 -21.09 -7.04 44.64
CA GLU A 608 -20.88 -7.21 46.07
C GLU A 608 -21.31 -8.61 46.52
N ASN A 609 -22.49 -9.07 46.11
CA ASN A 609 -22.95 -10.44 46.39
C ASN A 609 -22.11 -11.53 45.67
N ARG A 610 -21.34 -11.18 44.63
CA ARG A 610 -20.38 -12.10 43.99
C ARG A 610 -19.02 -12.08 44.70
N LEU A 611 -18.49 -10.92 45.08
CA LEU A 611 -17.28 -10.77 45.91
C LEU A 611 -17.46 -11.56 47.21
N LYS A 612 -18.51 -11.27 47.98
CA LYS A 612 -18.87 -11.99 49.20
C LYS A 612 -18.96 -13.50 49.00
N LYS A 613 -19.54 -13.94 47.87
CA LYS A 613 -19.61 -15.36 47.55
C LYS A 613 -18.21 -15.94 47.28
N THR A 614 -17.39 -15.30 46.44
CA THR A 614 -16.01 -15.75 46.17
C THR A 614 -15.19 -15.86 47.46
N ILE A 615 -15.25 -14.83 48.32
CA ILE A 615 -14.60 -14.79 49.64
C ILE A 615 -15.12 -15.90 50.56
N THR A 616 -16.43 -16.17 50.56
CA THR A 616 -17.02 -17.24 51.39
C THR A 616 -16.69 -18.64 50.88
N ASP A 617 -16.65 -18.83 49.56
CA ASP A 617 -16.34 -20.12 48.92
C ASP A 617 -14.83 -20.45 48.99
N HIS A 618 -13.95 -19.45 49.17
CA HIS A 618 -12.49 -19.58 49.21
C HIS A 618 -11.88 -18.97 50.50
N PRO A 619 -12.07 -19.57 51.69
CA PRO A 619 -11.63 -18.98 52.97
C PRO A 619 -10.17 -19.32 53.32
N SER A 620 -9.21 -18.85 52.52
CA SER A 620 -7.76 -19.07 52.74
C SER A 620 -6.97 -17.77 52.63
N ASP A 621 -6.10 -17.49 53.60
CA ASP A 621 -5.25 -16.29 53.59
C ASP A 621 -4.31 -16.24 52.36
N THR A 622 -4.71 -15.52 51.30
CA THR A 622 -3.87 -15.17 50.13
C THR A 622 -4.11 -13.72 49.72
N ASP A 623 -3.08 -13.09 49.14
CA ASP A 623 -3.09 -11.70 48.68
C ASP A 623 -4.28 -11.38 47.73
N GLU A 624 -4.81 -12.39 47.02
CA GLU A 624 -5.95 -12.30 46.09
C GLU A 624 -7.30 -12.14 46.83
N ILE A 625 -7.40 -12.69 48.04
CA ILE A 625 -8.59 -12.61 48.89
C ILE A 625 -8.57 -11.34 49.74
N ASP A 626 -7.39 -10.91 50.21
CA ASP A 626 -7.20 -9.57 50.78
C ASP A 626 -7.56 -8.49 49.74
N SER A 627 -7.16 -8.66 48.47
CA SER A 627 -7.55 -7.77 47.36
C SER A 627 -9.07 -7.77 47.12
N CYS A 628 -9.73 -8.92 47.20
CA CYS A 628 -11.20 -9.00 47.16
C CYS A 628 -11.88 -8.30 48.34
N LEU A 629 -11.28 -8.31 49.54
CA LEU A 629 -11.80 -7.65 50.74
C LEU A 629 -11.62 -6.13 50.67
N GLU A 630 -10.45 -5.63 50.24
CA GLU A 630 -10.25 -4.19 49.98
C GLU A 630 -11.23 -3.67 48.92
N LEU A 631 -11.48 -4.45 47.86
CA LEU A 631 -12.48 -4.13 46.83
C LEU A 631 -13.93 -4.23 47.32
N GLU A 632 -14.27 -5.13 48.25
CA GLU A 632 -15.59 -5.12 48.89
C GLU A 632 -15.79 -3.84 49.71
N ASP A 633 -14.83 -3.46 50.55
CA ASP A 633 -14.93 -2.27 51.41
C ASP A 633 -14.88 -0.95 50.60
N GLU A 634 -14.07 -0.86 49.53
CA GLU A 634 -14.11 0.26 48.57
C GLU A 634 -15.50 0.37 47.92
N LEU A 635 -16.02 -0.72 47.36
CA LEU A 635 -17.34 -0.72 46.71
C LEU A 635 -18.44 -0.30 47.70
N ARG A 636 -18.40 -0.87 48.92
CA ARG A 636 -19.44 -0.78 49.95
C ARG A 636 -19.44 0.51 50.76
N TYR A 637 -18.27 1.04 51.13
CA TYR A 637 -18.18 2.27 51.92
C TYR A 637 -17.78 3.48 51.07
N ASN A 638 -16.84 3.34 50.13
CA ASN A 638 -16.34 4.48 49.37
C ASN A 638 -17.23 4.82 48.16
N GLN A 639 -17.74 3.83 47.43
CA GLN A 639 -18.44 4.06 46.16
C GLN A 639 -19.96 4.08 46.31
N TYR A 640 -20.53 3.19 47.14
CA TYR A 640 -21.99 3.15 47.41
C TYR A 640 -22.49 4.46 48.04
N GLU A 641 -21.77 5.03 49.02
CA GLU A 641 -22.15 6.30 49.64
C GLU A 641 -22.15 7.46 48.62
N LYS A 642 -21.19 7.50 47.68
CA LYS A 642 -21.17 8.51 46.61
C LYS A 642 -22.35 8.39 45.66
N VAL A 643 -22.74 7.16 45.28
CA VAL A 643 -23.93 6.91 44.44
C VAL A 643 -25.20 7.37 45.16
N GLU A 644 -25.33 7.05 46.45
CA GLU A 644 -26.50 7.48 47.25
C GLU A 644 -26.52 9.01 47.45
N LEU A 645 -25.38 9.65 47.72
CA LEU A 645 -25.26 11.11 47.84
C LEU A 645 -25.57 11.83 46.51
N ALA A 646 -25.11 11.30 45.37
CA ALA A 646 -25.42 11.84 44.06
C ALA A 646 -26.92 11.71 43.73
N LEU A 647 -27.53 10.56 44.04
CA LEU A 647 -28.98 10.36 43.89
C LEU A 647 -29.80 11.32 44.75
N LYS A 648 -29.40 11.53 46.02
CA LYS A 648 -30.03 12.50 46.92
C LYS A 648 -29.87 13.94 46.44
N SER A 649 -28.67 14.36 46.04
CA SER A 649 -28.42 15.72 45.54
C SER A 649 -29.25 16.03 44.29
N LEU A 650 -29.33 15.08 43.36
CA LEU A 650 -30.15 15.20 42.15
C LEU A 650 -31.65 14.94 42.39
N SER A 651 -32.07 14.47 43.56
CA SER A 651 -33.47 14.16 43.87
C SER A 651 -34.35 15.41 43.87
N ILE A 652 -35.43 15.39 43.07
CA ILE A 652 -36.43 16.46 43.04
C ILE A 652 -37.13 16.60 44.39
N THR A 653 -37.47 15.49 45.05
CA THR A 653 -38.27 15.50 46.28
C THR A 653 -37.49 16.11 47.45
N GLU A 654 -36.19 15.85 47.53
CA GLU A 654 -35.31 16.38 48.59
C GLU A 654 -34.82 17.80 48.28
N ASN A 655 -34.39 18.07 47.04
CA ASN A 655 -33.76 19.34 46.66
C ASN A 655 -34.70 20.30 45.88
N SER A 656 -36.03 20.10 45.96
CA SER A 656 -37.05 20.88 45.24
C SER A 656 -36.90 22.40 45.35
N SER A 657 -36.44 22.93 46.49
CA SER A 657 -36.18 24.35 46.71
C SER A 657 -35.03 24.88 45.84
N LYS A 658 -33.87 24.21 45.84
CA LYS A 658 -32.72 24.56 44.97
C LYS A 658 -33.11 24.50 43.49
N TYR A 659 -33.85 23.44 43.11
CA TYR A 659 -34.41 23.30 41.77
C TYR A 659 -35.40 24.43 41.41
N LYS A 660 -36.17 24.93 42.38
CA LYS A 660 -37.04 26.11 42.17
C LYS A 660 -36.29 27.43 42.14
N GLU A 661 -35.17 27.58 42.85
CA GLU A 661 -34.36 28.81 42.86
C GLU A 661 -33.72 29.12 41.50
N ALA A 662 -33.63 28.13 40.60
CA ALA A 662 -33.09 28.24 39.24
C ALA A 662 -31.58 28.55 39.18
N ASN A 663 -30.83 28.08 40.19
CA ASN A 663 -29.37 28.06 40.15
C ASN A 663 -28.89 26.95 39.16
N ILE A 664 -28.81 27.32 37.88
CA ILE A 664 -28.40 26.42 36.81
C ILE A 664 -26.93 26.01 36.94
N GLU A 665 -26.07 26.90 37.45
CA GLU A 665 -24.65 26.64 37.67
C GLU A 665 -24.43 25.60 38.78
N TRP A 666 -25.25 25.60 39.83
CA TRP A 666 -25.28 24.50 40.80
C TRP A 666 -25.63 23.17 40.13
N LEU A 667 -26.74 23.10 39.39
CA LEU A 667 -27.16 21.86 38.72
C LEU A 667 -26.13 21.35 37.69
N GLU A 668 -25.54 22.24 36.89
CA GLU A 668 -24.49 21.88 35.93
C GLU A 668 -23.23 21.32 36.63
N ASN A 669 -22.92 21.77 37.86
CA ASN A 669 -21.84 21.22 38.69
C ASN A 669 -22.19 19.87 39.36
N GLU A 670 -23.40 19.71 39.92
CA GLU A 670 -23.85 18.45 40.53
C GLU A 670 -23.91 17.32 39.49
N LEU A 671 -24.43 17.60 38.29
CA LEU A 671 -24.44 16.63 37.19
C LEU A 671 -23.00 16.24 36.77
N HIS A 672 -22.03 17.17 36.85
CA HIS A 672 -20.64 16.86 36.55
C HIS A 672 -19.97 15.98 37.62
N GLN A 673 -20.25 16.24 38.91
CA GLN A 673 -19.79 15.39 40.02
C GLN A 673 -20.43 14.00 39.98
N ALA A 674 -21.69 13.91 39.56
CA ALA A 674 -22.36 12.64 39.32
C ALA A 674 -21.77 11.88 38.12
N GLU A 675 -21.41 12.54 37.01
CA GLU A 675 -20.69 11.89 35.90
C GLU A 675 -19.29 11.37 36.31
N ASP A 676 -18.52 12.13 37.09
CA ASP A 676 -17.22 11.70 37.62
C ASP A 676 -17.38 10.53 38.60
N SER A 677 -18.43 10.53 39.42
CA SER A 677 -18.78 9.39 40.28
C SER A 677 -19.18 8.15 39.48
N ILE A 678 -19.99 8.30 38.43
CA ILE A 678 -20.39 7.21 37.51
C ILE A 678 -19.16 6.55 36.85
N ASP A 679 -18.25 7.35 36.30
CA ASP A 679 -17.09 6.80 35.58
C ASP A 679 -16.13 6.07 36.55
N ARG A 680 -15.94 6.56 37.79
CA ARG A 680 -15.15 5.87 38.85
C ARG A 680 -15.82 4.59 39.37
N VAL A 681 -17.14 4.59 39.57
CA VAL A 681 -17.89 3.38 39.97
C VAL A 681 -17.78 2.30 38.90
N TRP A 682 -17.78 2.68 37.61
CA TRP A 682 -17.55 1.73 36.51
C TRP A 682 -16.14 1.14 36.49
N GLU A 683 -15.11 1.93 36.84
CA GLU A 683 -13.71 1.48 36.95
C GLU A 683 -13.56 0.41 38.04
N CYS A 684 -13.97 0.73 39.28
CA CYS A 684 -14.02 -0.21 40.41
C CYS A 684 -14.84 -1.48 40.09
N ILE A 685 -16.00 -1.35 39.44
CA ILE A 685 -16.83 -2.49 39.01
C ILE A 685 -16.14 -3.41 37.98
N ASP A 686 -15.26 -2.88 37.13
CA ASP A 686 -14.50 -3.68 36.16
C ASP A 686 -13.24 -4.31 36.81
N GLU A 687 -12.62 -3.65 37.80
CA GLU A 687 -11.57 -4.21 38.66
C GLU A 687 -12.09 -5.40 39.49
N CYS A 688 -13.22 -5.23 40.20
CA CYS A 688 -13.87 -6.33 40.93
C CYS A 688 -14.18 -7.54 40.05
N LYS A 689 -14.52 -7.35 38.76
CA LYS A 689 -14.74 -8.45 37.81
C LYS A 689 -13.44 -9.13 37.38
N ALA A 690 -12.35 -8.37 37.23
CA ALA A 690 -11.05 -8.95 36.93
C ALA A 690 -10.63 -9.91 38.05
N GLU A 691 -10.72 -9.44 39.30
CA GLU A 691 -10.33 -10.24 40.47
C GLU A 691 -11.23 -11.48 40.65
N ILE A 692 -12.57 -11.31 40.60
CA ILE A 692 -13.51 -12.45 40.61
C ILE A 692 -13.20 -13.47 39.50
N SER A 693 -12.70 -13.04 38.34
CA SER A 693 -12.38 -13.94 37.22
C SER A 693 -11.14 -14.80 37.46
N LEU A 694 -10.20 -14.41 38.33
CA LEU A 694 -9.01 -15.21 38.65
C LEU A 694 -9.40 -16.54 39.31
N PHE A 695 -10.32 -16.49 40.28
CA PHE A 695 -10.86 -17.67 40.97
C PHE A 695 -11.61 -18.62 40.03
N TYR A 696 -12.34 -18.10 39.04
CA TYR A 696 -13.03 -18.95 38.05
C TYR A 696 -12.12 -19.50 36.95
N PHE A 697 -10.91 -18.96 36.77
CA PHE A 697 -9.92 -19.49 35.81
C PHE A 697 -9.07 -20.65 36.38
N THR A 698 -8.98 -20.80 37.71
CA THR A 698 -8.18 -21.86 38.34
C THR A 698 -8.90 -23.21 38.42
N GLU A 699 -10.22 -23.25 38.64
CA GLU A 699 -11.01 -24.51 38.67
C GLU A 699 -10.97 -25.30 37.34
N ASP A 700 -11.12 -24.60 36.21
CA ASP A 700 -11.30 -25.23 34.90
C ASP A 700 -10.03 -25.97 34.41
N PHE A 701 -8.86 -25.61 34.96
CA PHE A 701 -7.60 -26.31 34.69
C PHE A 701 -7.44 -27.63 35.47
N VAL A 702 -8.12 -27.77 36.62
CA VAL A 702 -8.13 -29.02 37.41
C VAL A 702 -9.13 -30.02 36.82
N SER A 703 -10.35 -29.56 36.56
CA SER A 703 -11.46 -30.41 36.09
C SER A 703 -11.18 -31.10 34.75
N LYS A 704 -10.49 -30.42 33.82
CA LYS A 704 -10.10 -30.99 32.51
C LYS A 704 -9.01 -32.07 32.57
N LYS A 705 -8.40 -32.33 33.73
CA LYS A 705 -7.36 -33.35 33.91
C LYS A 705 -7.91 -34.71 34.38
N ILE A 706 -9.12 -34.74 34.95
CA ILE A 706 -9.74 -35.94 35.53
C ILE A 706 -10.67 -36.63 34.52
N SER A 707 -11.40 -35.87 33.70
CA SER A 707 -12.44 -36.35 32.78
C SER A 707 -11.96 -37.15 31.56
N LYS A 708 -10.67 -37.53 31.50
CA LYS A 708 -10.06 -38.23 30.36
C LYS A 708 -9.70 -39.70 30.60
N SER A 709 -10.05 -40.27 31.76
CA SER A 709 -9.59 -41.61 32.18
C SER A 709 -10.66 -42.70 32.34
N GLN A 710 -11.96 -42.41 32.16
CA GLN A 710 -13.03 -43.41 32.38
C GLN A 710 -14.15 -43.39 31.31
N ASN A 711 -14.25 -44.53 30.62
CA ASN A 711 -15.44 -45.26 30.13
C ASN A 711 -16.59 -44.48 29.44
N SER A 712 -16.97 -44.67 28.17
CA SER A 712 -17.21 -45.87 27.32
C SER A 712 -18.64 -46.47 27.40
N THR A 713 -19.37 -46.41 26.27
CA THR A 713 -20.52 -47.27 25.83
C THR A 713 -21.82 -47.27 26.67
N SER A 714 -23.04 -47.43 26.10
CA SER A 714 -23.49 -47.45 24.69
C SER A 714 -25.03 -47.43 24.56
N TYR A 715 -25.57 -46.95 23.43
CA TYR A 715 -26.98 -47.03 22.97
C TYR A 715 -28.02 -46.32 23.89
N GLY A 716 -29.17 -45.82 23.42
CA GLY A 716 -29.78 -45.81 22.08
C GLY A 716 -31.31 -45.57 22.19
N ASP A 717 -32.15 -45.40 21.17
CA ASP A 717 -32.10 -45.11 19.71
C ASP A 717 -33.57 -44.69 19.33
N CYS A 718 -33.98 -44.02 18.23
CA CYS A 718 -33.34 -43.45 17.03
C CYS A 718 -34.29 -42.43 16.32
N ASP A 719 -33.82 -41.79 15.24
CA ASP A 719 -34.54 -41.32 14.01
C ASP A 719 -35.60 -40.18 14.00
N ASP A 720 -35.83 -39.45 12.88
CA ASP A 720 -34.90 -38.86 11.87
C ASP A 720 -35.62 -37.88 10.88
N TRP A 721 -34.85 -37.13 10.07
CA TRP A 721 -35.17 -36.36 8.85
C TRP A 721 -36.47 -35.51 8.73
N GLN A 722 -36.33 -34.18 8.79
CA GLN A 722 -36.50 -33.32 7.60
C GLN A 722 -35.74 -31.99 7.69
#